data_AF-A0A518EMP5-F1
#
_entry.id   AF-A0A518EMP5-F1
#
_cell.length_a   1.000
_cell.length_b   1.000
_cell.length_c   1.000
_cell.angle_alpha   90.00
_cell.angle_beta   90.00
_cell.angle_gamma   90.00
#
_symmetry.space_group_name_H-M   'P 1'
#
loop_
_entity.id
_entity.type
_entity.pdbx_description
1 polymer ?
#
loop_
_entity_poly.entity_id
_entity_poly.type
_entity_poly.pdbx_seq_one_letter_code
_entity_poly.pdbx_strand_id
1 'polypeptide(L)'
;MVRLRPMNKSLQATAYSVLLALLPACGSSTSATFRPGEDGTPSTIEYLSSTPRVDLPGRVSVTVRVLEADGTPAAGLTGDDFDIYENGSLVSRSESFQQIRPEPQFYRSYLHLVLDRSNSVQTTGETALKAGARAFVELLASDDETTFVKISWFDGSDDIYPIPGHDIGYTDSRQDLLDAIDDLDREPPSNGSTNLYGAIVSGIDDLSLVDDEAQLAGVENRSLTLVTFTDGTHQSGDNVTLSQAQAKIAGSTMAGNSYNAFTIGVGQEIDPVVLGLLGPNGSVAEANLAALSTAFQNIGGQVRDLANSFYSLSYCSPKTSGTNRLTISVVGDPNAAGNGDPLEFNADGFGAGCAFLDVRSAPEVGNGEGRLFVADAIEGINGAVYAVGWRTAGCLEPGCGTDSTAFIAKFKASPFDSEDPAADGRLDLSFGTGGYLALQDAQFDVSGATSIARSSLQNGGFVIGGWARASSASGFSKAVVWEVDANGTTATRTDLPSVNGMPEANQAIVDLIALPGGEYAAGGFYGTSQKAFAIWRLFPNLDVDAAFGTGGVVLGPGAAIENRGVKALTLGAGSRLYACGELGSSIRVLAIDSATGAFMSAFDGDGILDLSGVVAGSAYPARLGGITLDGQGRLVLAGSIVGAPPQVGTGTSQPALWRLLSSGVLDTSFTGSVTSPTSGTGLVTLRSSITNQTNDDFGRDTVLNSVAFGPDGTIVAGGYRINGETHTDLAIFAFDDEGISSGDYNFVGFAIHDGSVSDDSFERGSVVKVLSSGAIWALGAGYPTERDPVSGNLSRSGVDVPVVWVDRDPLRAFSPIGD
;
A
#
# COMPACT_ATOMS: atom_id res chain seq x y z
N MET A 1 26.45 -62.91 -1.61
CA MET A 1 27.80 -63.44 -1.36
C MET A 1 28.72 -62.75 -2.35
N VAL A 2 29.73 -61.94 -2.04
CA VAL A 2 30.56 -61.73 -0.85
C VAL A 2 31.01 -60.24 -0.88
N ARG A 3 31.04 -59.57 0.28
CA ARG A 3 31.73 -58.29 0.53
C ARG A 3 33.23 -58.55 0.75
N LEU A 4 34.11 -57.62 0.36
CA LEU A 4 35.06 -56.91 1.25
C LEU A 4 35.98 -55.93 0.46
N ARG A 5 36.19 -54.74 1.06
CA ARG A 5 37.06 -53.58 0.67
C ARG A 5 38.57 -53.86 1.03
N PRO A 6 39.57 -52.91 1.01
CA PRO A 6 39.65 -51.48 0.59
C PRO A 6 40.97 -51.01 -0.13
N MET A 7 40.97 -49.72 -0.52
CA MET A 7 42.05 -48.68 -0.46
C MET A 7 43.23 -48.60 -1.46
N ASN A 8 43.22 -47.45 -2.15
CA ASN A 8 44.27 -46.42 -2.33
C ASN A 8 45.44 -46.53 -3.35
N LYS A 9 45.39 -45.50 -4.23
CA LYS A 9 46.43 -44.55 -4.67
C LYS A 9 47.18 -44.76 -6.01
N SER A 10 47.11 -43.65 -6.75
CA SER A 10 47.99 -43.09 -7.77
C SER A 10 48.18 -43.82 -9.09
N LEU A 11 47.70 -43.20 -10.17
CA LEU A 11 48.28 -43.35 -11.50
C LEU A 11 48.27 -42.00 -12.22
N GLN A 12 49.49 -41.52 -12.48
CA GLN A 12 49.80 -40.56 -13.53
C GLN A 12 49.46 -41.18 -14.88
N ALA A 13 48.87 -40.41 -15.78
CA ALA A 13 48.89 -40.73 -17.21
C ALA A 13 48.93 -39.43 -18.04
N THR A 14 50.08 -39.26 -18.66
CA THR A 14 50.47 -38.29 -19.68
C THR A 14 49.55 -38.41 -20.90
N ALA A 15 48.97 -37.30 -21.36
CA ALA A 15 48.21 -37.24 -22.61
C ALA A 15 48.93 -36.35 -23.64
N TYR A 16 49.00 -36.88 -24.87
CA TYR A 16 49.67 -36.36 -26.05
C TYR A 16 49.11 -35.01 -26.52
N SER A 17 50.03 -34.15 -26.95
CA SER A 17 49.79 -32.84 -27.55
C SER A 17 49.30 -32.98 -29.01
N VAL A 18 48.15 -32.38 -29.32
CA VAL A 18 47.76 -31.98 -30.68
C VAL A 18 47.67 -30.46 -30.68
N LEU A 19 48.52 -29.84 -31.50
CA LEU A 19 48.68 -28.40 -31.64
C LEU A 19 47.56 -27.87 -32.57
N LEU A 20 46.51 -27.30 -31.99
CA LEU A 20 45.53 -26.48 -32.72
C LEU A 20 45.80 -25.01 -32.36
N ALA A 21 46.27 -24.24 -33.33
CA ALA A 21 46.45 -22.80 -33.19
C ALA A 21 45.08 -22.11 -33.18
N LEU A 22 44.65 -21.65 -32.01
CA LEU A 22 43.53 -20.73 -31.84
C LEU A 22 44.10 -19.32 -31.65
N LEU A 23 43.74 -18.44 -32.57
CA LEU A 23 43.87 -16.99 -32.47
C LEU A 23 43.11 -16.50 -31.22
N PRO A 24 43.61 -15.48 -30.49
CA PRO A 24 42.83 -14.89 -29.40
C PRO A 24 41.63 -14.14 -29.99
N ALA A 25 40.44 -14.69 -29.74
CA ALA A 25 39.21 -13.93 -29.88
C ALA A 25 39.23 -12.80 -28.84
N CYS A 26 39.04 -11.56 -29.29
CA CYS A 26 38.83 -10.41 -28.42
C CYS A 26 37.68 -10.69 -27.46
N GLY A 27 37.93 -10.43 -26.19
CA GLY A 27 37.08 -10.82 -25.07
C GLY A 27 35.69 -10.19 -25.11
N SER A 28 34.71 -11.01 -24.77
CA SER A 28 33.46 -10.58 -24.16
C SER A 28 33.76 -9.96 -22.81
N SER A 29 33.51 -8.65 -22.66
CA SER A 29 33.40 -8.00 -21.36
C SER A 29 32.11 -8.47 -20.71
N THR A 30 32.18 -9.54 -19.92
CA THR A 30 31.25 -9.75 -18.81
C THR A 30 31.37 -8.53 -17.89
N SER A 31 30.30 -7.75 -17.73
CA SER A 31 30.18 -6.74 -16.68
C SER A 31 30.43 -7.44 -15.34
N ALA A 32 31.63 -7.27 -14.80
CA ALA A 32 31.88 -7.59 -13.41
C ALA A 32 31.04 -6.61 -12.59
N THR A 33 30.18 -7.14 -11.72
CA THR A 33 29.57 -6.38 -10.63
C THR A 33 30.70 -5.86 -9.76
N PHE A 34 31.09 -4.60 -9.96
CA PHE A 34 32.07 -3.93 -9.10
C PHE A 34 31.46 -3.81 -7.71
N ARG A 35 32.24 -4.12 -6.67
CA ARG A 35 31.88 -3.73 -5.30
C ARG A 35 32.22 -2.24 -5.13
N PRO A 36 31.43 -1.46 -4.38
CA PRO A 36 31.74 -0.06 -4.09
C PRO A 36 33.14 0.07 -3.48
N GLY A 37 33.92 1.03 -3.94
CA GLY A 37 35.28 1.28 -3.43
C GLY A 37 36.35 0.27 -3.84
N GLU A 38 36.13 -0.59 -4.85
CA GLU A 38 37.18 -1.51 -5.37
C GLU A 38 38.41 -0.76 -5.96
N ASP A 39 38.27 0.53 -6.29
CA ASP A 39 39.36 1.41 -6.72
C ASP A 39 40.02 2.21 -5.58
N GLY A 40 39.51 2.07 -4.34
CA GLY A 40 40.01 2.76 -3.16
C GLY A 40 39.59 4.22 -3.03
N THR A 41 38.57 4.68 -3.74
CA THR A 41 37.99 6.02 -3.55
C THR A 41 36.59 5.98 -2.90
N PRO A 42 36.26 6.89 -1.95
CA PRO A 42 35.06 6.76 -1.13
C PRO A 42 33.78 7.20 -1.86
N SER A 43 32.76 6.34 -1.83
CA SER A 43 31.39 6.69 -2.23
C SER A 43 30.77 7.71 -1.26
N THR A 44 29.89 8.58 -1.76
CA THR A 44 29.23 9.65 -0.99
C THR A 44 27.75 9.31 -0.76
N ILE A 45 27.25 9.57 0.46
CA ILE A 45 25.82 9.45 0.80
C ILE A 45 25.16 10.82 0.83
N GLU A 46 24.11 10.99 0.03
CA GLU A 46 23.21 12.14 0.08
C GLU A 46 21.91 11.74 0.79
N TYR A 47 21.57 12.41 1.90
CA TYR A 47 20.27 12.21 2.55
C TYR A 47 19.19 13.01 1.82
N LEU A 48 18.09 12.33 1.49
CA LEU A 48 16.95 12.97 0.82
C LEU A 48 16.00 13.67 1.81
N SER A 49 16.19 13.43 3.12
CA SER A 49 15.49 14.11 4.20
C SER A 49 16.47 14.58 5.27
N SER A 50 16.19 15.74 5.86
CA SER A 50 16.95 16.30 6.98
C SER A 50 16.60 15.65 8.33
N THR A 51 15.54 14.84 8.40
CA THR A 51 15.11 14.12 9.60
C THR A 51 14.77 12.66 9.28
N PRO A 52 15.29 11.68 10.04
CA PRO A 52 14.89 10.29 9.91
C PRO A 52 13.41 10.12 10.26
N ARG A 53 12.73 9.21 9.56
CA ARG A 53 11.38 8.80 9.92
C ARG A 53 11.45 7.82 11.09
N VAL A 54 10.62 8.05 12.09
CA VAL A 54 10.57 7.27 13.33
C VAL A 54 9.19 6.65 13.49
N ASP A 55 9.13 5.34 13.67
CA ASP A 55 7.89 4.63 14.00
C ASP A 55 8.03 3.85 15.30
N LEU A 56 6.99 3.92 16.12
CA LEU A 56 6.84 3.00 17.23
C LEU A 56 6.62 1.56 16.70
N PRO A 57 7.15 0.53 17.38
CA PRO A 57 7.84 0.60 18.67
C PRO A 57 9.36 0.89 18.58
N GLY A 58 9.97 1.19 17.44
CA GLY A 58 11.40 1.49 17.42
C GLY A 58 12.09 1.49 16.06
N ARG A 59 11.34 1.64 14.96
CA ARG A 59 11.90 1.67 13.62
C ARG A 59 12.42 3.07 13.32
N VAL A 60 13.61 3.13 12.75
CA VAL A 60 14.17 4.33 12.16
C VAL A 60 14.37 4.07 10.67
N SER A 61 13.90 4.99 9.82
CA SER A 61 14.02 4.88 8.36
C SER A 61 14.60 6.14 7.74
N VAL A 62 15.48 5.97 6.76
CA VAL A 62 16.13 7.06 6.02
C VAL A 62 16.23 6.67 4.55
N THR A 63 15.88 7.60 3.68
CA THR A 63 16.10 7.45 2.24
C THR A 63 17.40 8.16 1.86
N VAL A 64 18.25 7.45 1.14
CA VAL A 64 19.56 7.93 0.70
C VAL A 64 19.76 7.74 -0.78
N ARG A 65 20.57 8.61 -1.38
CA ARG A 65 21.20 8.38 -2.67
C ARG A 65 22.68 8.11 -2.45
N VAL A 66 23.24 7.12 -3.14
CA VAL A 66 24.66 6.79 -3.06
C VAL A 66 25.34 7.10 -4.40
N LEU A 67 26.42 7.86 -4.32
CA LEU A 67 27.26 8.23 -5.47
C LEU A 67 28.65 7.62 -5.30
N GLU A 68 29.26 7.18 -6.38
CA GLU A 68 30.68 6.84 -6.42
C GLU A 68 31.55 8.12 -6.32
N ALA A 69 32.85 7.94 -6.10
CA ALA A 69 33.78 9.05 -5.88
C ALA A 69 33.91 10.04 -7.07
N ASP A 70 33.59 9.58 -8.28
CA ASP A 70 33.55 10.40 -9.49
C ASP A 70 32.20 11.10 -9.72
N GLY A 71 31.26 10.94 -8.78
CA GLY A 71 29.90 11.49 -8.83
C GLY A 71 28.91 10.65 -9.63
N THR A 72 29.31 9.46 -10.12
CA THR A 72 28.38 8.56 -10.82
C THR A 72 27.48 7.80 -9.84
N PRO A 73 26.29 7.32 -10.26
CA PRO A 73 25.37 6.63 -9.37
C PRO A 73 25.87 5.23 -8.94
N ALA A 74 25.86 4.94 -7.64
CA ALA A 74 26.25 3.63 -7.11
C ALA A 74 25.02 2.70 -7.00
N ALA A 75 24.84 1.82 -7.99
CA ALA A 75 23.70 0.91 -8.09
C ALA A 75 23.98 -0.50 -7.55
N GLY A 76 22.92 -1.23 -7.18
CA GLY A 76 23.00 -2.64 -6.83
C GLY A 76 23.56 -2.95 -5.44
N LEU A 77 23.56 -1.97 -4.53
CA LEU A 77 23.98 -2.17 -3.15
C LEU A 77 22.98 -3.02 -2.37
N THR A 78 23.51 -3.79 -1.43
CA THR A 78 22.76 -4.69 -0.56
C THR A 78 22.88 -4.28 0.90
N GLY A 79 22.08 -4.95 1.75
CA GLY A 79 22.17 -4.89 3.21
C GLY A 79 23.59 -4.83 3.76
N ASP A 80 24.47 -5.64 3.17
CA ASP A 80 25.82 -5.84 3.68
C ASP A 80 26.79 -4.71 3.35
N ASP A 81 26.41 -3.84 2.42
CA ASP A 81 27.22 -2.73 1.94
C ASP A 81 27.03 -1.47 2.78
N PHE A 82 26.23 -1.50 3.87
CA PHE A 82 26.05 -0.32 4.74
C PHE A 82 26.29 -0.63 6.21
N ASP A 83 26.97 0.31 6.87
CA ASP A 83 27.11 0.36 8.33
C ASP A 83 26.33 1.55 8.90
N ILE A 84 25.51 1.26 9.91
CA ILE A 84 24.67 2.22 10.63
C ILE A 84 25.28 2.49 11.99
N TYR A 85 25.40 3.75 12.36
CA TYR A 85 25.90 4.18 13.65
C TYR A 85 24.87 5.03 14.39
N GLU A 86 24.69 4.75 15.67
CA GLU A 86 23.92 5.59 16.58
C GLU A 86 24.82 6.10 17.71
N ASN A 87 24.84 7.42 17.89
CA ASN A 87 25.73 8.10 18.84
C ASN A 87 27.20 7.66 18.67
N GLY A 88 27.61 7.35 17.44
CA GLY A 88 28.95 6.88 17.08
C GLY A 88 29.23 5.40 17.35
N SER A 89 28.25 4.62 17.83
CA SER A 89 28.39 3.17 18.02
C SER A 89 27.74 2.41 16.86
N LEU A 90 28.44 1.40 16.32
CA LEU A 90 27.90 0.56 15.26
C LEU A 90 26.66 -0.18 15.76
N VAL A 91 25.57 -0.06 15.00
CA VAL A 91 24.33 -0.78 15.23
C VAL A 91 24.52 -2.21 14.70
N SER A 92 24.26 -3.19 15.56
CA SER A 92 24.42 -4.61 15.24
C SER A 92 23.44 -5.04 14.15
N ARG A 93 23.93 -5.44 12.96
CA ARG A 93 23.08 -5.87 11.83
C ARG A 93 22.12 -7.02 12.18
N SER A 94 22.57 -7.95 13.02
CA SER A 94 21.77 -9.11 13.43
C SER A 94 20.71 -8.79 14.47
N GLU A 95 20.92 -7.75 15.29
CA GLU A 95 19.98 -7.36 16.35
C GLU A 95 19.07 -6.20 15.93
N SER A 96 19.50 -5.37 14.98
CA SER A 96 18.74 -4.26 14.43
C SER A 96 17.87 -4.64 13.24
N PHE A 97 18.00 -5.89 12.74
CA PHE A 97 17.24 -6.38 11.60
C PHE A 97 17.32 -5.44 10.38
N GLN A 98 18.47 -4.82 10.16
CA GLN A 98 18.68 -3.82 9.13
C GLN A 98 18.15 -4.29 7.77
N GLN A 99 17.19 -3.55 7.23
CA GLN A 99 16.65 -3.74 5.90
C GLN A 99 17.14 -2.62 5.00
N ILE A 100 17.68 -3.03 3.86
CA ILE A 100 18.05 -2.13 2.78
C ILE A 100 17.35 -2.66 1.56
N ARG A 101 16.44 -1.85 1.05
CA ARG A 101 15.78 -2.16 -0.21
C ARG A 101 16.24 -1.12 -1.22
N PRO A 102 16.77 -1.56 -2.37
CA PRO A 102 16.65 -0.74 -3.56
C PRO A 102 15.17 -0.41 -3.69
N GLU A 103 14.83 0.87 -3.67
CA GLU A 103 13.45 1.34 -3.73
C GLU A 103 13.27 2.14 -5.03
N PRO A 104 13.45 1.51 -6.22
CA PRO A 104 13.31 2.19 -7.48
C PRO A 104 11.87 2.67 -7.72
N GLN A 105 10.90 2.32 -6.86
CA GLN A 105 9.50 2.70 -6.99
C GLN A 105 9.08 3.89 -6.10
N PHE A 106 9.91 4.30 -5.13
CA PHE A 106 9.84 5.64 -4.53
C PHE A 106 10.49 6.70 -5.44
N TYR A 107 10.97 6.27 -6.60
CA TYR A 107 11.76 7.03 -7.54
C TYR A 107 11.17 6.91 -8.96
N ARG A 108 10.56 7.97 -9.48
CA ARG A 108 10.16 7.94 -10.90
C ARG A 108 11.30 8.45 -11.79
N SER A 109 11.65 7.69 -12.80
CA SER A 109 12.54 8.17 -13.86
C SER A 109 11.73 8.76 -14.99
N TYR A 110 11.68 10.09 -15.08
CA TYR A 110 11.09 10.78 -16.21
C TYR A 110 12.17 11.06 -17.25
N LEU A 111 12.01 10.44 -18.42
CA LEU A 111 12.92 10.60 -19.54
C LEU A 111 12.19 11.24 -20.71
N HIS A 112 12.74 12.33 -21.23
CA HIS A 112 12.26 12.93 -22.46
C HIS A 112 13.24 12.61 -23.60
N LEU A 113 12.79 11.77 -24.53
CA LEU A 113 13.51 11.44 -25.75
C LEU A 113 13.11 12.41 -26.86
N VAL A 114 14.06 13.22 -27.31
CA VAL A 114 13.85 14.26 -28.33
C VAL A 114 14.61 13.89 -29.61
N LEU A 115 13.87 13.68 -30.70
CA LEU A 115 14.38 13.15 -31.97
C LEU A 115 14.45 14.24 -33.06
N ASP A 116 15.61 14.46 -33.63
CA ASP A 116 15.82 15.42 -34.73
C ASP A 116 15.27 14.87 -36.06
N ARG A 117 14.42 15.64 -36.73
CA ARG A 117 13.84 15.31 -38.04
C ARG A 117 14.13 16.35 -39.12
N SER A 118 15.11 17.22 -38.88
CA SER A 118 15.60 18.18 -39.88
C SER A 118 16.04 17.49 -41.19
N ASN A 119 16.13 18.25 -42.27
CA ASN A 119 16.41 17.67 -43.60
C ASN A 119 17.76 16.94 -43.68
N SER A 120 18.75 17.38 -42.89
CA SER A 120 20.07 16.74 -42.83
C SER A 120 19.98 15.32 -42.26
N VAL A 121 19.08 15.09 -41.29
CA VAL A 121 18.77 13.76 -40.74
C VAL A 121 17.95 12.92 -41.73
N GLN A 122 16.93 13.49 -42.39
CA GLN A 122 16.05 12.76 -43.31
C GLN A 122 16.79 12.15 -44.51
N THR A 123 17.85 12.80 -44.98
CA THR A 123 18.56 12.39 -46.19
C THR A 123 19.61 11.30 -45.98
N THR A 124 20.14 11.15 -44.75
CA THR A 124 21.28 10.26 -44.48
C THR A 124 21.20 9.47 -43.17
N GLY A 125 20.31 9.84 -42.25
CA GLY A 125 20.31 9.38 -40.86
C GLY A 125 18.99 8.82 -40.33
N GLU A 126 17.85 8.99 -41.02
CA GLU A 126 16.52 8.63 -40.50
C GLU A 126 16.37 7.15 -40.12
N THR A 127 16.84 6.22 -40.97
CA THR A 127 16.81 4.78 -40.64
C THR A 127 17.69 4.48 -39.42
N ALA A 128 18.83 5.16 -39.29
CA ALA A 128 19.74 4.98 -38.17
C ALA A 128 19.16 5.56 -36.87
N LEU A 129 18.50 6.71 -36.97
CA LEU A 129 17.78 7.38 -35.87
C LEU A 129 16.67 6.49 -35.32
N LYS A 130 15.76 5.98 -36.18
CA LYS A 130 14.69 5.07 -35.77
C LYS A 130 15.25 3.79 -35.12
N ALA A 131 16.25 3.16 -35.74
CA ALA A 131 16.86 1.96 -35.19
C ALA A 131 17.51 2.22 -33.81
N GLY A 132 18.17 3.37 -33.64
CA GLY A 132 18.78 3.75 -32.37
C GLY A 132 17.76 4.08 -31.28
N ALA A 133 16.73 4.85 -31.61
CA ALA A 133 15.63 5.16 -30.69
C ALA A 133 14.90 3.89 -30.23
N ARG A 134 14.65 2.93 -31.14
CA ARG A 134 14.06 1.63 -30.76
C ARG A 134 14.95 0.85 -29.79
N ALA A 135 16.24 0.69 -30.12
CA ALA A 135 17.18 -0.01 -29.25
C ALA A 135 17.31 0.65 -27.87
N PHE A 136 17.20 1.98 -27.81
CA PHE A 136 17.22 2.75 -26.58
C PHE A 136 15.97 2.50 -25.73
N VAL A 137 14.77 2.56 -26.33
CA VAL A 137 13.51 2.23 -25.65
C VAL A 137 13.48 0.77 -25.20
N GLU A 138 13.94 -0.18 -26.02
CA GLU A 138 13.98 -1.61 -25.66
C GLU A 138 14.90 -1.91 -24.46
N LEU A 139 15.93 -1.08 -24.23
CA LEU A 139 16.85 -1.22 -23.11
C LEU A 139 16.31 -0.58 -21.81
N LEU A 140 15.57 0.53 -21.95
CA LEU A 140 15.14 1.37 -20.83
C LEU A 140 13.72 1.14 -20.37
N ALA A 141 12.79 0.97 -21.31
CA ALA A 141 11.39 0.77 -21.00
C ALA A 141 11.18 -0.69 -20.58
N SER A 142 11.15 -0.90 -19.28
CA SER A 142 10.55 -2.08 -18.66
C SER A 142 9.11 -1.76 -18.32
N ASP A 143 8.22 -2.74 -18.49
CA ASP A 143 6.83 -2.64 -18.05
C ASP A 143 6.77 -2.77 -16.51
N ASP A 144 7.52 -1.93 -15.79
CA ASP A 144 7.82 -2.03 -14.35
C ASP A 144 7.41 -0.81 -13.50
N GLU A 145 6.68 0.13 -14.12
CA GLU A 145 6.06 1.30 -13.47
C GLU A 145 7.06 2.31 -12.85
N THR A 146 8.37 2.20 -13.15
CA THR A 146 9.41 3.10 -12.61
C THR A 146 9.97 4.10 -13.61
N THR A 147 9.97 3.74 -14.89
CA THR A 147 10.57 4.54 -15.96
C THR A 147 9.50 5.01 -16.93
N PHE A 148 9.28 6.32 -16.97
CA PHE A 148 8.30 6.97 -17.82
C PHE A 148 9.01 7.75 -18.91
N VAL A 149 8.72 7.44 -20.16
CA VAL A 149 9.34 8.04 -21.33
C VAL A 149 8.32 8.88 -22.08
N LYS A 150 8.70 10.11 -22.45
CA LYS A 150 8.01 10.92 -23.45
C LYS A 150 8.85 10.96 -24.71
N ILE A 151 8.24 10.79 -25.88
CA ILE A 151 8.92 10.93 -27.17
C ILE A 151 8.38 12.16 -27.90
N SER A 152 9.29 13.09 -28.21
CA SER A 152 8.99 14.25 -29.04
C SER A 152 9.97 14.31 -30.21
N TRP A 153 9.62 15.05 -31.24
CA TRP A 153 10.50 15.35 -32.35
C TRP A 153 10.63 16.85 -32.57
N PHE A 154 11.71 17.27 -33.23
CA PHE A 154 11.93 18.67 -33.57
C PHE A 154 12.52 18.81 -34.97
N ASP A 155 12.39 20.01 -35.52
CA ASP A 155 13.01 20.42 -36.77
C ASP A 155 13.48 21.88 -36.66
N GLY A 156 13.42 22.69 -37.71
CA GLY A 156 13.79 24.11 -37.67
C GLY A 156 12.78 25.04 -37.00
N SER A 157 11.65 24.52 -36.56
CA SER A 157 10.56 25.28 -35.94
C SER A 157 10.85 25.66 -34.48
N ASP A 158 10.08 26.60 -33.93
CA ASP A 158 10.32 27.11 -32.57
C ASP A 158 9.95 26.09 -31.47
N ASP A 159 9.05 25.15 -31.76
CA ASP A 159 8.54 24.16 -30.80
C ASP A 159 9.04 22.73 -31.09
N ILE A 160 9.01 21.87 -30.06
CA ILE A 160 9.05 20.41 -30.22
C ILE A 160 7.62 19.87 -30.30
N TYR A 161 7.43 18.79 -31.04
CA TYR A 161 6.11 18.24 -31.33
C TYR A 161 6.00 16.78 -30.87
N PRO A 162 4.81 16.33 -30.41
CA PRO A 162 4.55 14.91 -30.23
C PRO A 162 4.55 14.19 -31.58
N ILE A 163 4.69 12.87 -31.56
CA ILE A 163 4.56 12.07 -32.78
C ILE A 163 3.08 12.07 -33.21
N PRO A 164 2.75 12.34 -34.50
CA PRO A 164 1.38 12.34 -34.99
C PRO A 164 0.64 11.03 -34.70
N GLY A 165 -0.47 11.11 -33.96
CA GLY A 165 -1.27 9.95 -33.55
C GLY A 165 -0.82 9.28 -32.26
N HIS A 166 0.28 9.74 -31.65
CA HIS A 166 0.87 9.19 -30.42
C HIS A 166 1.22 10.28 -29.41
N ASP A 167 0.29 11.22 -29.17
CA ASP A 167 0.40 12.22 -28.10
C ASP A 167 -0.03 11.59 -26.76
N ILE A 168 0.83 10.73 -26.23
CA ILE A 168 0.57 9.88 -25.06
C ILE A 168 1.23 10.41 -23.77
N GLY A 169 1.95 11.54 -23.85
CA GLY A 169 2.69 12.09 -22.71
C GLY A 169 3.84 11.21 -22.25
N TYR A 170 4.12 11.22 -20.94
CA TYR A 170 5.08 10.32 -20.29
C TYR A 170 4.40 8.98 -20.00
N THR A 171 4.93 7.88 -20.53
CA THR A 171 4.38 6.52 -20.38
C THR A 171 5.46 5.50 -20.06
N ASP A 172 5.11 4.44 -19.33
CA ASP A 172 5.91 3.24 -19.11
C ASP A 172 5.61 2.12 -20.13
N SER A 173 4.61 2.32 -21.00
CA SER A 173 4.23 1.36 -22.03
C SER A 173 5.30 1.28 -23.12
N ARG A 174 6.14 0.25 -23.04
CA ARG A 174 7.16 0.00 -24.06
C ARG A 174 6.55 -0.14 -25.46
N GLN A 175 5.39 -0.76 -25.58
CA GLN A 175 4.76 -0.97 -26.89
C GLN A 175 4.32 0.36 -27.52
N ASP A 176 3.69 1.25 -26.75
CA ASP A 176 3.23 2.54 -27.26
C ASP A 176 4.41 3.42 -27.70
N LEU A 177 5.53 3.36 -26.96
CA LEU A 177 6.78 4.05 -27.31
C LEU A 177 7.39 3.51 -28.62
N LEU A 178 7.37 2.18 -28.83
CA LEU A 178 7.86 1.58 -30.07
C LEU A 178 6.98 1.92 -31.27
N ASP A 179 5.66 1.94 -31.08
CA ASP A 179 4.69 2.32 -32.11
C ASP A 179 4.86 3.80 -32.51
N ALA A 180 5.11 4.69 -31.53
CA ALA A 180 5.43 6.08 -31.79
C ALA A 180 6.72 6.25 -32.61
N ILE A 181 7.77 5.47 -32.34
CA ILE A 181 9.01 5.53 -33.13
C ILE A 181 8.79 5.01 -34.56
N ASP A 182 7.98 3.96 -34.73
CA ASP A 182 7.67 3.41 -36.05
C ASP A 182 6.91 4.41 -36.93
N ASP A 183 5.99 5.18 -36.34
CA ASP A 183 5.20 6.20 -37.03
C ASP A 183 5.88 7.58 -37.13
N LEU A 184 7.15 7.71 -36.69
CA LEU A 184 7.90 8.97 -36.71
C LEU A 184 7.93 9.65 -38.09
N ASP A 185 7.92 8.90 -39.18
CA ASP A 185 8.04 9.36 -40.58
C ASP A 185 6.68 9.60 -41.28
N ARG A 186 5.58 9.44 -40.55
CA ARG A 186 4.21 9.54 -41.09
C ARG A 186 3.91 10.91 -41.69
N GLU A 187 4.49 11.97 -41.12
CA GLU A 187 4.40 13.34 -41.64
C GLU A 187 5.79 13.91 -41.96
N PRO A 188 5.96 14.68 -43.05
CA PRO A 188 7.22 15.34 -43.36
C PRO A 188 7.52 16.46 -42.33
N PRO A 189 8.79 16.88 -42.18
CA PRO A 189 9.15 17.95 -41.26
C PRO A 189 8.55 19.27 -41.76
N SER A 190 8.10 20.10 -40.83
CA SER A 190 7.44 21.37 -41.09
C SER A 190 8.43 22.46 -41.51
N ASN A 191 9.68 22.38 -41.04
CA ASN A 191 10.77 23.29 -41.36
C ASN A 191 12.07 22.49 -41.53
N GLY A 192 12.65 22.53 -42.72
CA GLY A 192 13.84 21.76 -43.06
C GLY A 192 15.16 22.16 -42.38
N SER A 193 15.17 23.23 -41.56
CA SER A 193 16.31 23.63 -40.72
C SER A 193 16.38 22.81 -39.41
N THR A 194 17.27 23.17 -38.48
CA THR A 194 17.52 22.42 -37.23
C THR A 194 17.55 23.36 -36.02
N ASN A 195 16.52 23.32 -35.16
CA ASN A 195 16.41 24.10 -33.93
C ASN A 195 16.87 23.31 -32.68
N LEU A 196 18.13 22.85 -32.69
CA LEU A 196 18.67 22.06 -31.58
C LEU A 196 18.59 22.79 -30.22
N TYR A 197 18.96 24.07 -30.14
CA TYR A 197 18.97 24.78 -28.86
C TYR A 197 17.57 25.03 -28.31
N GLY A 198 16.60 25.37 -29.16
CA GLY A 198 15.20 25.47 -28.76
C GLY A 198 14.65 24.14 -28.27
N ALA A 199 14.95 23.04 -28.98
CA ALA A 199 14.51 21.70 -28.61
C ALA A 199 15.03 21.25 -27.23
N ILE A 200 16.28 21.59 -26.88
CA ILE A 200 16.82 21.35 -25.54
C ILE A 200 16.03 22.12 -24.48
N VAL A 201 15.78 23.42 -24.71
CA VAL A 201 15.07 24.26 -23.74
C VAL A 201 13.64 23.75 -23.53
N SER A 202 12.91 23.49 -24.61
CA SER A 202 11.55 22.94 -24.54
C SER A 202 11.52 21.55 -23.90
N GLY A 203 12.52 20.70 -24.19
CA GLY A 203 12.64 19.38 -23.59
C GLY A 203 12.81 19.44 -22.07
N ILE A 204 13.63 20.38 -21.58
CA ILE A 204 13.78 20.65 -20.14
C ILE A 204 12.51 21.26 -19.54
N ASP A 205 11.81 22.16 -20.25
CA ASP A 205 10.54 22.72 -19.77
C ASP A 205 9.47 21.63 -19.57
N ASP A 206 9.37 20.67 -20.49
CA ASP A 206 8.49 19.51 -20.34
C ASP A 206 8.89 18.60 -19.16
N LEU A 207 10.19 18.52 -18.86
CA LEU A 207 10.68 17.83 -17.66
C LEU A 207 10.35 18.61 -16.38
N SER A 208 10.37 19.95 -16.41
CA SER A 208 9.90 20.77 -15.28
C SER A 208 8.41 20.56 -15.01
N LEU A 209 7.59 20.49 -16.07
CA LEU A 209 6.14 20.29 -15.93
C LEU A 209 5.81 18.94 -15.29
N VAL A 210 6.45 17.86 -15.75
CA VAL A 210 6.21 16.54 -15.15
C VAL A 210 6.76 16.43 -13.73
N ASP A 211 7.81 17.21 -13.39
CA ASP A 211 8.29 17.33 -12.01
C ASP A 211 7.22 17.92 -11.07
N ASP A 212 6.55 19.00 -11.53
CA ASP A 212 5.46 19.64 -10.79
C ASP A 212 4.26 18.70 -10.63
N GLU A 213 3.86 17.99 -11.70
CA GLU A 213 2.78 16.99 -11.66
C GLU A 213 3.10 15.82 -10.72
N ALA A 214 4.32 15.30 -10.79
CA ALA A 214 4.78 14.22 -9.92
C ALA A 214 4.80 14.66 -8.45
N GLN A 215 5.16 15.91 -8.18
CA GLN A 215 5.11 16.46 -6.83
C GLN A 215 3.68 16.53 -6.29
N LEU A 216 2.72 16.99 -7.10
CA LEU A 216 1.30 17.01 -6.73
C LEU A 216 0.74 15.60 -6.50
N ALA A 217 1.28 14.61 -7.20
CA ALA A 217 0.94 13.20 -7.02
C ALA A 217 1.65 12.53 -5.82
N GLY A 218 2.39 13.28 -4.99
CA GLY A 218 3.08 12.76 -3.80
C GLY A 218 4.34 11.93 -4.12
N VAL A 219 4.89 12.03 -5.32
CA VAL A 219 6.12 11.33 -5.71
C VAL A 219 7.31 12.12 -5.19
N GLU A 220 7.81 11.82 -3.99
CA GLU A 220 8.86 12.64 -3.36
C GLU A 220 10.21 12.62 -4.09
N ASN A 221 10.60 11.48 -4.68
CA ASN A 221 11.91 11.36 -5.36
C ASN A 221 11.73 11.00 -6.84
N ARG A 222 12.52 11.64 -7.73
CA ARG A 222 12.46 11.43 -9.19
C ARG A 222 13.72 11.91 -9.91
N SER A 223 14.07 11.31 -11.05
CA SER A 223 15.04 11.90 -12.01
C SER A 223 14.32 12.56 -13.16
N LEU A 224 14.95 13.62 -13.65
CA LEU A 224 14.57 14.30 -14.88
C LEU A 224 15.72 14.15 -15.87
N THR A 225 15.50 13.40 -16.95
CA THR A 225 16.53 13.09 -17.93
C THR A 225 16.10 13.50 -19.33
N LEU A 226 16.88 14.35 -19.98
CA LEU A 226 16.74 14.70 -21.39
C LEU A 226 17.72 13.88 -22.22
N VAL A 227 17.23 13.23 -23.27
CA VAL A 227 18.07 12.53 -24.25
C VAL A 227 17.76 13.06 -25.63
N THR A 228 18.77 13.61 -26.29
CA THR A 228 18.60 14.24 -27.61
C THR A 228 19.38 13.50 -28.68
N PHE A 229 18.68 13.02 -29.70
CA PHE A 229 19.27 12.44 -30.90
C PHE A 229 19.27 13.48 -32.00
N THR A 230 20.44 13.80 -32.55
CA THR A 230 20.58 14.83 -33.58
C THR A 230 21.84 14.59 -34.41
N ASP A 231 21.89 15.14 -35.61
CA ASP A 231 23.13 15.24 -36.36
C ASP A 231 23.93 16.50 -35.99
N GLY A 232 23.54 17.23 -34.94
CA GLY A 232 24.42 18.07 -34.11
C GLY A 232 24.66 19.49 -34.58
N THR A 233 24.09 19.94 -35.71
CA THR A 233 24.30 21.32 -36.15
C THR A 233 23.03 22.15 -36.04
N HIS A 234 23.02 23.11 -35.10
CA HIS A 234 21.96 24.12 -35.02
C HIS A 234 22.02 25.05 -36.24
N GLN A 235 20.90 25.19 -36.96
CA GLN A 235 20.79 25.93 -38.22
C GLN A 235 19.62 26.94 -38.23
N SER A 236 18.73 26.91 -37.24
CA SER A 236 17.64 27.89 -37.09
C SER A 236 18.14 29.16 -36.37
N GLY A 237 17.36 30.25 -36.45
CA GLY A 237 17.82 31.60 -36.09
C GLY A 237 18.12 31.84 -34.59
N ASP A 238 18.67 33.03 -34.28
CA ASP A 238 19.23 33.48 -32.99
C ASP A 238 18.28 33.52 -31.77
N ASN A 239 17.11 32.86 -31.79
CA ASN A 239 16.08 32.95 -30.74
C ASN A 239 16.51 32.29 -29.42
N VAL A 240 17.28 31.20 -29.50
CA VAL A 240 17.86 30.50 -28.34
C VAL A 240 19.33 30.24 -28.61
N THR A 241 20.20 30.70 -27.72
CA THR A 241 21.66 30.54 -27.83
C THR A 241 22.14 29.28 -27.11
N LEU A 242 23.30 28.75 -27.51
CA LEU A 242 23.97 27.64 -26.80
C LEU A 242 24.11 27.93 -25.30
N SER A 243 24.48 29.16 -24.94
CA SER A 243 24.61 29.58 -23.54
C SER A 243 23.29 29.49 -22.75
N GLN A 244 22.15 29.76 -23.39
CA GLN A 244 20.83 29.64 -22.74
C GLN A 244 20.46 28.18 -22.56
N ALA A 245 20.70 27.32 -23.56
CA ALA A 245 20.47 25.89 -23.43
C ALA A 245 21.33 25.27 -22.31
N GLN A 246 22.62 25.63 -22.23
CA GLN A 246 23.50 25.18 -21.14
C GLN A 246 23.04 25.67 -19.76
N ALA A 247 22.64 26.95 -19.66
CA ALA A 247 22.13 27.50 -18.42
C ALA A 247 20.82 26.81 -17.98
N LYS A 248 20.00 26.38 -18.94
CA LYS A 248 18.76 25.64 -18.67
C LYS A 248 19.05 24.24 -18.12
N ILE A 249 19.99 23.51 -18.74
CA ILE A 249 20.43 22.19 -18.26
C ILE A 249 21.05 22.29 -16.86
N ALA A 250 21.90 23.28 -16.63
CA ALA A 250 22.58 23.48 -15.34
C ALA A 250 21.67 24.05 -14.23
N GLY A 251 20.41 24.37 -14.56
CA GLY A 251 19.42 24.81 -13.59
C GLY A 251 18.83 23.65 -12.79
N SER A 252 17.82 23.98 -11.98
CA SER A 252 17.03 23.01 -11.22
C SER A 252 15.54 23.35 -11.31
N THR A 253 14.68 22.42 -10.93
CA THR A 253 13.24 22.67 -10.79
C THR A 253 12.94 23.54 -9.56
N MET A 254 11.68 23.95 -9.41
CA MET A 254 11.19 24.64 -8.21
C MET A 254 11.36 23.80 -6.94
N ALA A 255 11.29 22.47 -7.06
CA ALA A 255 11.56 21.52 -5.99
C ALA A 255 13.06 21.30 -5.72
N GLY A 256 13.94 21.92 -6.51
CA GLY A 256 15.40 21.79 -6.37
C GLY A 256 16.01 20.59 -7.10
N ASN A 257 15.23 19.85 -7.90
CA ASN A 257 15.74 18.69 -8.64
C ASN A 257 16.62 19.14 -9.82
N SER A 258 17.77 18.47 -9.99
CA SER A 258 18.69 18.73 -11.11
C SER A 258 18.28 17.95 -12.37
N TYR A 259 18.60 18.48 -13.54
CA TYR A 259 18.41 17.78 -14.81
C TYR A 259 19.65 16.97 -15.20
N ASN A 260 19.42 15.81 -15.81
CA ASN A 260 20.45 15.07 -16.51
C ASN A 260 20.23 15.26 -18.01
N ALA A 261 21.29 15.52 -18.78
CA ALA A 261 21.20 15.68 -20.22
C ALA A 261 22.25 14.84 -20.94
N PHE A 262 21.79 14.07 -21.92
CA PHE A 262 22.58 13.22 -22.79
C PHE A 262 22.36 13.58 -24.25
N THR A 263 23.42 13.50 -25.05
CA THR A 263 23.34 13.76 -26.49
C THR A 263 23.92 12.61 -27.29
N ILE A 264 23.21 12.27 -28.37
CA ILE A 264 23.59 11.19 -29.29
C ILE A 264 23.66 11.78 -30.70
N GLY A 265 24.88 11.83 -31.22
CA GLY A 265 25.17 12.22 -32.59
C GLY A 265 24.82 11.10 -33.57
N VAL A 266 23.92 11.37 -34.51
CA VAL A 266 23.53 10.43 -35.57
C VAL A 266 23.83 11.05 -36.94
N GLY A 267 24.66 10.42 -37.75
CA GLY A 267 24.96 10.87 -39.12
C GLY A 267 26.40 11.33 -39.31
N GLN A 268 26.66 12.04 -40.41
CA GLN A 268 28.02 12.41 -40.84
C GLN A 268 28.39 13.88 -40.54
N GLU A 269 27.41 14.72 -40.17
CA GLU A 269 27.58 16.18 -39.99
C GLU A 269 27.48 16.62 -38.53
N ILE A 270 27.93 15.77 -37.60
CA ILE A 270 27.92 16.02 -36.16
C ILE A 270 28.96 17.07 -35.71
N ASP A 271 28.59 17.88 -34.72
CA ASP A 271 29.51 18.73 -33.93
C ASP A 271 29.68 18.12 -32.52
N PRO A 272 30.73 17.29 -32.30
CA PRO A 272 30.94 16.62 -31.02
C PRO A 272 31.20 17.58 -29.85
N VAL A 273 31.71 18.79 -30.14
CA VAL A 273 31.98 19.78 -29.09
C VAL A 273 30.67 20.35 -28.58
N VAL A 274 29.77 20.75 -29.48
CA VAL A 274 28.44 21.25 -29.11
C VAL A 274 27.63 20.16 -28.41
N LEU A 275 27.66 18.93 -28.93
CA LEU A 275 26.97 17.80 -28.29
C LEU A 275 27.49 17.50 -26.89
N GLY A 276 28.81 17.54 -26.66
CA GLY A 276 29.39 17.39 -25.33
C GLY A 276 28.98 18.48 -24.34
N LEU A 277 28.79 19.71 -24.84
CA LEU A 277 28.32 20.84 -24.02
C LEU A 277 26.82 20.77 -23.69
N LEU A 278 26.02 20.16 -24.55
CA LEU A 278 24.57 19.96 -24.38
C LEU A 278 24.23 18.63 -23.69
N GLY A 279 25.18 17.69 -23.62
CA GLY A 279 25.06 16.41 -22.94
C GLY A 279 26.13 16.21 -21.87
N PRO A 280 26.20 17.07 -20.83
CA PRO A 280 27.27 17.03 -19.83
C PRO A 280 27.32 15.74 -19.01
N ASN A 281 26.21 14.99 -18.91
CA ASN A 281 26.16 13.69 -18.23
C ASN A 281 26.64 12.53 -19.12
N GLY A 282 26.71 12.76 -20.44
CA GLY A 282 27.22 11.81 -21.41
C GLY A 282 26.89 12.25 -22.83
N SER A 283 27.90 12.26 -23.70
CA SER A 283 27.73 12.55 -25.11
C SER A 283 28.44 11.50 -25.95
N VAL A 284 27.75 11.02 -26.97
CA VAL A 284 28.30 10.03 -27.92
C VAL A 284 28.19 10.59 -29.32
N ALA A 285 29.33 10.63 -30.01
CA ALA A 285 29.46 11.07 -31.38
C ALA A 285 29.94 9.88 -32.24
N GLU A 286 29.02 9.06 -32.73
CA GLU A 286 29.37 7.84 -33.47
C GLU A 286 28.76 7.80 -34.88
N ALA A 287 29.61 7.61 -35.89
CA ALA A 287 29.20 7.56 -37.29
C ALA A 287 28.63 6.18 -37.72
N ASN A 288 28.57 5.19 -36.80
CA ASN A 288 28.25 3.80 -37.12
C ASN A 288 27.23 3.17 -36.14
N LEU A 289 26.15 2.62 -36.70
CA LEU A 289 25.07 1.92 -36.02
C LEU A 289 25.51 0.79 -35.06
N ALA A 290 26.63 0.12 -35.34
CA ALA A 290 27.14 -0.93 -34.45
C ALA A 290 27.79 -0.37 -33.16
N ALA A 291 28.38 0.83 -33.23
CA ALA A 291 28.97 1.52 -32.06
C ALA A 291 27.88 2.25 -31.24
N LEU A 292 26.81 2.70 -31.90
CA LEU A 292 25.61 3.25 -31.28
C LEU A 292 24.97 2.26 -30.29
N SER A 293 24.99 0.95 -30.57
CA SER A 293 24.48 -0.07 -29.61
C SER A 293 25.22 -0.09 -28.28
N THR A 294 26.56 0.02 -28.28
CA THR A 294 27.36 0.09 -27.04
C THR A 294 27.13 1.42 -26.32
N ALA A 295 26.99 2.51 -27.05
CA ALA A 295 26.64 3.81 -26.50
C ALA A 295 25.26 3.82 -25.84
N PHE A 296 24.25 3.19 -26.46
CA PHE A 296 22.92 3.02 -25.87
C PHE A 296 22.97 2.12 -24.63
N GLN A 297 23.76 1.05 -24.65
CA GLN A 297 24.00 0.22 -23.46
C GLN A 297 24.63 1.01 -22.31
N ASN A 298 25.56 1.92 -22.62
CA ASN A 298 26.21 2.76 -21.62
C ASN A 298 25.25 3.82 -21.06
N ILE A 299 24.55 4.58 -21.92
CA ILE A 299 23.60 5.61 -21.49
C ILE A 299 22.40 4.97 -20.80
N GLY A 300 21.84 3.90 -21.37
CA GLY A 300 20.74 3.15 -20.75
C GLY A 300 21.16 2.48 -19.45
N GLY A 301 22.41 2.01 -19.37
CA GLY A 301 23.04 1.57 -18.13
C GLY A 301 23.13 2.70 -17.11
N GLN A 302 23.63 3.88 -17.48
CA GLN A 302 23.75 5.04 -16.59
C GLN A 302 22.38 5.54 -16.08
N VAL A 303 21.36 5.58 -16.93
CA VAL A 303 19.99 5.95 -16.55
C VAL A 303 19.39 4.92 -15.59
N ARG A 304 19.59 3.62 -15.86
CA ARG A 304 19.17 2.54 -14.96
C ARG A 304 19.93 2.59 -13.63
N ASP A 305 21.24 2.78 -13.66
CA ASP A 305 22.09 2.82 -12.48
C ASP A 305 21.77 4.06 -11.64
N LEU A 306 21.42 5.19 -12.28
CA LEU A 306 20.85 6.36 -11.63
C LEU A 306 19.58 6.02 -10.87
N ALA A 307 18.61 5.35 -11.51
CA ALA A 307 17.38 4.92 -10.84
C ALA A 307 17.63 3.95 -9.68
N ASN A 308 18.67 3.11 -9.80
CA ASN A 308 19.04 2.12 -8.78
C ASN A 308 20.05 2.63 -7.75
N SER A 309 20.38 3.92 -7.74
CA SER A 309 21.28 4.54 -6.75
C SER A 309 20.58 5.07 -5.50
N PHE A 310 19.26 4.88 -5.42
CA PHE A 310 18.40 5.30 -4.33
C PHE A 310 18.04 4.10 -3.45
N TYR A 311 18.24 4.25 -2.15
CA TYR A 311 18.04 3.18 -1.18
C TYR A 311 17.16 3.68 -0.03
N SER A 312 16.17 2.88 0.36
CA SER A 312 15.51 3.03 1.64
C SER A 312 16.18 2.13 2.65
N LEU A 313 16.65 2.77 3.72
CA LEU A 313 17.34 2.13 4.83
C LEU A 313 16.42 2.16 6.04
N SER A 314 16.02 1.00 6.54
CA SER A 314 15.24 0.89 7.76
C SER A 314 15.91 -0.07 8.74
N TYR A 315 15.88 0.26 10.02
CA TYR A 315 16.42 -0.62 11.05
C TYR A 315 15.69 -0.43 12.39
N CYS A 316 15.77 -1.43 13.25
CA CYS A 316 15.34 -1.32 14.63
C CYS A 316 16.42 -0.60 15.43
N SER A 317 16.08 0.56 15.97
CA SER A 317 16.96 1.24 16.91
C SER A 317 17.05 0.44 18.22
N PRO A 318 18.25 0.22 18.78
CA PRO A 318 18.41 -0.31 20.13
C PRO A 318 18.11 0.74 21.23
N LYS A 319 17.74 1.98 20.88
CA LYS A 319 17.42 3.04 21.85
C LYS A 319 15.98 2.91 22.31
N THR A 320 15.72 3.30 23.56
CA THR A 320 14.39 3.27 24.17
C THR A 320 13.87 4.67 24.55
N SER A 321 14.73 5.70 24.46
CA SER A 321 14.37 7.08 24.81
C SER A 321 15.40 8.11 24.30
N GLY A 322 14.99 9.38 24.29
CA GLY A 322 15.82 10.56 24.10
C GLY A 322 16.22 10.85 22.65
N THR A 323 16.85 12.01 22.45
CA THR A 323 17.42 12.40 21.15
C THR A 323 18.73 11.67 20.88
N ASN A 324 18.82 11.04 19.71
CA ASN A 324 19.94 10.21 19.28
C ASN A 324 20.44 10.67 17.90
N ARG A 325 21.73 10.44 17.64
CA ARG A 325 22.41 10.85 16.41
C ARG A 325 22.66 9.66 15.51
N LEU A 326 22.10 9.67 14.30
CA LEU A 326 22.25 8.66 13.27
C LEU A 326 23.35 9.05 12.28
N THR A 327 24.17 8.09 11.89
CA THR A 327 25.15 8.23 10.80
C THR A 327 25.16 6.95 9.98
N ILE A 328 25.07 7.06 8.66
CA ILE A 328 25.08 5.94 7.73
C ILE A 328 26.37 6.02 6.91
N SER A 329 26.97 4.88 6.59
CA SER A 329 28.17 4.76 5.76
C SER A 329 28.10 3.53 4.86
N VAL A 330 28.81 3.55 3.73
CA VAL A 330 28.96 2.39 2.84
C VAL A 330 30.23 1.62 3.21
N VAL A 331 30.15 0.29 3.29
CA VAL A 331 31.21 -0.60 3.78
C VAL A 331 32.32 -0.70 2.75
N GLY A 332 33.51 -0.25 3.14
CA GLY A 332 34.68 -0.16 2.26
C GLY A 332 35.77 0.76 2.79
N ASP A 333 35.44 1.66 3.73
CA ASP A 333 36.43 2.55 4.35
C ASP A 333 36.14 2.87 5.83
N PRO A 334 36.91 2.33 6.79
CA PRO A 334 36.80 2.67 8.21
C PRO A 334 37.18 4.13 8.57
N ASN A 335 37.68 4.94 7.63
CA ASN A 335 38.23 6.27 7.91
C ASN A 335 38.01 7.37 6.83
N ALA A 336 37.26 7.16 5.75
CA ALA A 336 37.10 8.20 4.72
C ALA A 336 35.93 9.17 4.94
N ALA A 337 36.19 10.42 4.58
CA ALA A 337 35.21 11.48 4.42
C ALA A 337 34.23 11.15 3.27
N GLY A 338 33.16 10.43 3.58
CA GLY A 338 32.02 10.15 2.68
C GLY A 338 30.68 9.92 3.41
N ASN A 339 30.69 9.98 4.75
CA ASN A 339 29.47 9.89 5.56
C ASN A 339 28.67 11.17 5.38
N GLY A 340 27.37 11.04 5.06
CA GLY A 340 26.48 12.20 5.11
C GLY A 340 26.47 12.80 6.53
N ASP A 341 26.15 14.10 6.64
CA ASP A 341 26.06 14.81 7.92
C ASP A 341 25.13 14.08 8.91
N PRO A 342 25.51 13.91 10.19
CA PRO A 342 24.72 13.12 11.12
C PRO A 342 23.29 13.67 11.26
N LEU A 343 22.32 12.77 11.17
CA LEU A 343 20.91 13.08 11.39
C LEU A 343 20.55 12.94 12.87
N GLU A 344 19.51 13.62 13.34
CA GLU A 344 18.99 13.46 14.71
C GLU A 344 17.57 12.87 14.68
N PHE A 345 17.29 11.97 15.63
CA PHE A 345 15.95 11.41 15.83
C PHE A 345 15.63 11.25 17.32
N ASN A 346 14.34 11.28 17.69
CA ASN A 346 13.90 11.03 19.07
C ASN A 346 13.41 9.59 19.23
N ALA A 347 13.93 8.86 20.22
CA ALA A 347 13.55 7.49 20.56
C ALA A 347 12.57 7.41 21.75
N ASP A 348 12.02 8.53 22.24
CA ASP A 348 11.01 8.54 23.29
C ASP A 348 9.80 7.67 22.88
N GLY A 349 9.48 6.68 23.72
CA GLY A 349 8.42 5.70 23.47
C GLY A 349 8.88 4.45 22.71
N PHE A 350 10.16 4.32 22.36
CA PHE A 350 10.69 3.10 21.76
C PHE A 350 10.63 1.94 22.75
N GLY A 351 10.00 0.84 22.34
CA GLY A 351 9.89 -0.41 23.05
C GLY A 351 10.94 -1.44 22.63
N ALA A 352 10.77 -2.67 23.12
CA ALA A 352 11.59 -3.79 22.73
C ALA A 352 11.23 -4.23 21.28
N GLY A 353 11.99 -3.73 20.30
CA GLY A 353 11.93 -4.18 18.90
C GLY A 353 11.39 -3.12 17.94
N CYS A 354 11.27 -3.50 16.66
CA CYS A 354 10.63 -2.67 15.65
C CYS A 354 9.80 -3.52 14.69
N ALA A 355 8.69 -2.95 14.20
CA ALA A 355 7.90 -3.55 13.14
C ALA A 355 8.37 -2.97 11.79
N PHE A 356 8.65 -3.84 10.81
CA PHE A 356 8.91 -3.40 9.43
C PHE A 356 7.56 -3.33 8.72
N LEU A 357 6.92 -2.18 8.91
CA LEU A 357 5.57 -1.86 8.44
C LEU A 357 5.67 -1.39 6.97
N ASP A 358 5.18 -2.18 6.03
CA ASP A 358 4.92 -1.67 4.68
C ASP A 358 3.55 -0.97 4.71
N VAL A 359 3.56 0.35 4.93
CA VAL A 359 2.38 1.20 4.76
C VAL A 359 2.30 1.57 3.29
N ARG A 360 1.25 1.14 2.60
CA ARG A 360 1.04 1.46 1.18
C ARG A 360 -0.22 2.31 1.04
N SER A 361 -0.04 3.49 0.48
CA SER A 361 -1.15 4.28 -0.07
C SER A 361 -1.58 3.68 -1.40
N ALA A 362 -2.88 3.61 -1.65
CA ALA A 362 -3.43 3.25 -2.97
C ALA A 362 -4.28 4.42 -3.52
N PRO A 363 -3.65 5.58 -3.82
CA PRO A 363 -4.36 6.78 -4.25
C PRO A 363 -5.21 6.53 -5.50
N GLU A 364 -4.94 5.49 -6.30
CA GLU A 364 -5.72 5.10 -7.47
C GLU A 364 -7.18 4.72 -7.13
N VAL A 365 -7.45 4.32 -5.88
CA VAL A 365 -8.80 4.07 -5.36
C VAL A 365 -9.48 5.38 -4.92
N GLY A 366 -8.86 6.55 -5.02
CA GLY A 366 -9.49 7.86 -4.87
C GLY A 366 -9.13 8.73 -6.07
N ASN A 367 -10.09 9.10 -6.93
CA ASN A 367 -9.81 9.83 -8.17
C ASN A 367 -9.32 11.29 -7.95
N GLY A 368 -8.65 11.58 -6.83
CA GLY A 368 -8.30 12.92 -6.36
C GLY A 368 -9.45 13.69 -5.69
N GLU A 369 -10.65 13.10 -5.56
CA GLU A 369 -11.83 13.79 -5.00
C GLU A 369 -12.67 12.89 -4.06
N GLY A 370 -12.99 13.41 -2.87
CA GLY A 370 -13.92 12.81 -1.91
C GLY A 370 -13.27 11.91 -0.85
N ARG A 371 -14.08 11.57 0.16
CA ARG A 371 -13.71 10.66 1.25
C ARG A 371 -13.83 9.21 0.82
N LEU A 372 -13.06 8.32 1.44
CA LEU A 372 -13.03 6.88 1.15
C LEU A 372 -13.25 6.11 2.45
N PHE A 373 -14.07 5.07 2.39
CA PHE A 373 -14.30 4.19 3.53
C PHE A 373 -14.14 2.75 3.10
N VAL A 374 -13.23 2.02 3.74
CA VAL A 374 -13.13 0.55 3.63
C VAL A 374 -13.98 -0.06 4.74
N ALA A 375 -14.90 -0.94 4.36
CA ALA A 375 -15.88 -1.51 5.28
C ALA A 375 -15.61 -2.96 5.65
N ASP A 376 -15.10 -3.75 4.69
CA ASP A 376 -14.76 -5.16 4.91
C ASP A 376 -13.72 -5.64 3.88
N ALA A 377 -13.07 -6.76 4.18
CA ALA A 377 -12.10 -7.40 3.31
C ALA A 377 -12.08 -8.92 3.46
N ILE A 378 -11.68 -9.64 2.42
CA ILE A 378 -11.55 -11.09 2.41
C ILE A 378 -10.33 -11.54 1.59
N GLU A 379 -9.70 -12.63 2.05
CA GLU A 379 -8.68 -13.33 1.25
C GLU A 379 -9.35 -14.10 0.11
N GLY A 380 -8.84 -13.93 -1.11
CA GLY A 380 -9.21 -14.71 -2.29
C GLY A 380 -8.62 -16.11 -2.29
N ILE A 381 -8.98 -16.92 -3.28
CA ILE A 381 -8.43 -18.28 -3.44
C ILE A 381 -6.95 -18.32 -3.84
N ASN A 382 -6.42 -17.19 -4.32
CA ASN A 382 -5.06 -16.97 -4.79
C ASN A 382 -4.18 -16.25 -3.75
N GLY A 383 -4.68 -16.04 -2.52
CA GLY A 383 -4.00 -15.27 -1.48
C GLY A 383 -4.06 -13.75 -1.67
N ALA A 384 -4.68 -13.25 -2.75
CA ALA A 384 -4.91 -11.82 -2.93
C ALA A 384 -5.98 -11.33 -1.94
N VAL A 385 -5.95 -10.07 -1.55
CA VAL A 385 -6.93 -9.50 -0.63
C VAL A 385 -7.90 -8.63 -1.41
N TYR A 386 -9.20 -8.82 -1.17
CA TYR A 386 -10.26 -8.06 -1.80
C TYR A 386 -10.95 -7.22 -0.74
N ALA A 387 -11.04 -5.91 -0.94
CA ALA A 387 -11.69 -5.00 0.00
C ALA A 387 -12.88 -4.31 -0.64
N VAL A 388 -13.90 -4.04 0.16
CA VAL A 388 -15.12 -3.33 -0.27
C VAL A 388 -15.35 -2.11 0.58
N GLY A 389 -16.06 -1.15 0.02
CA GLY A 389 -16.28 0.12 0.67
C GLY A 389 -17.11 1.09 -0.15
N TRP A 390 -17.01 2.36 0.18
CA TRP A 390 -17.56 3.43 -0.65
C TRP A 390 -16.78 4.72 -0.60
N ARG A 391 -16.85 5.46 -1.69
CA ARG A 391 -16.42 6.85 -1.79
C ARG A 391 -17.56 7.76 -1.42
N THR A 392 -17.33 8.92 -0.83
CA THR A 392 -18.38 9.82 -0.34
C THR A 392 -17.93 11.27 -0.23
N ALA A 393 -18.80 12.24 -0.54
CA ALA A 393 -18.45 13.66 -0.42
C ALA A 393 -18.36 14.17 1.04
N GLY A 394 -18.69 13.36 2.05
CA GLY A 394 -18.60 13.84 3.43
C GLY A 394 -19.14 12.93 4.53
N CYS A 395 -19.74 11.78 4.21
CA CYS A 395 -20.31 10.94 5.25
C CYS A 395 -20.01 9.43 5.11
N LEU A 396 -19.67 8.84 6.25
CA LEU A 396 -19.05 7.53 6.46
C LEU A 396 -19.99 6.50 7.11
N GLU A 397 -21.29 6.78 7.20
CA GLU A 397 -22.27 5.83 7.76
C GLU A 397 -23.25 5.31 6.68
N PRO A 398 -23.67 4.04 6.75
CA PRO A 398 -24.74 3.55 5.89
C PRO A 398 -26.01 4.41 5.97
N GLY A 399 -26.46 4.89 4.81
CA GLY A 399 -27.71 5.65 4.66
C GLY A 399 -27.62 7.15 4.90
N CYS A 400 -26.44 7.75 4.94
CA CYS A 400 -26.30 9.19 5.18
C CYS A 400 -26.36 10.07 3.93
N GLY A 401 -26.71 11.35 4.11
CA GLY A 401 -27.16 12.34 3.12
C GLY A 401 -26.22 12.79 1.98
N THR A 402 -25.02 12.23 1.81
CA THR A 402 -24.03 12.70 0.82
C THR A 402 -23.91 11.79 -0.39
N ASP A 403 -23.50 12.33 -1.54
CA ASP A 403 -23.21 11.51 -2.72
C ASP A 403 -22.13 10.48 -2.37
N SER A 404 -22.34 9.23 -2.81
CA SER A 404 -21.44 8.12 -2.51
C SER A 404 -21.50 7.02 -3.57
N THR A 405 -20.39 6.30 -3.76
CA THR A 405 -20.29 5.21 -4.74
C THR A 405 -19.60 4.02 -4.10
N ALA A 406 -20.30 2.87 -4.08
CA ALA A 406 -19.75 1.61 -3.63
C ALA A 406 -18.63 1.10 -4.55
N PHE A 407 -17.64 0.40 -4.01
CA PHE A 407 -16.55 -0.21 -4.79
C PHE A 407 -16.11 -1.55 -4.22
N ILE A 408 -15.39 -2.30 -5.07
CA ILE A 408 -14.51 -3.40 -4.69
C ILE A 408 -13.12 -3.17 -5.28
N ALA A 409 -12.08 -3.44 -4.50
CA ALA A 409 -10.68 -3.29 -4.87
C ALA A 409 -9.94 -4.61 -4.62
N LYS A 410 -8.98 -4.94 -5.48
CA LYS A 410 -8.11 -6.11 -5.31
C LYS A 410 -6.70 -5.65 -5.00
N PHE A 411 -6.10 -6.23 -3.97
CA PHE A 411 -4.72 -6.03 -3.57
C PHE A 411 -3.94 -7.31 -3.84
N LYS A 412 -2.73 -7.17 -4.39
CA LYS A 412 -1.85 -8.30 -4.68
C LYS A 412 -1.51 -9.03 -3.38
N ALA A 413 -1.46 -10.37 -3.46
CA ALA A 413 -1.01 -11.20 -2.35
C ALA A 413 0.39 -10.76 -1.92
N SER A 414 0.71 -10.86 -0.63
CA SER A 414 2.09 -10.72 -0.15
C SER A 414 2.53 -12.08 0.39
N PRO A 415 3.12 -12.97 -0.44
CA PRO A 415 3.74 -14.19 0.05
C PRO A 415 4.95 -13.83 0.92
N PHE A 416 5.11 -14.60 2.00
CA PHE A 416 6.23 -14.57 2.93
C PHE A 416 7.60 -14.85 2.25
N ASP A 417 7.61 -15.47 1.06
CA ASP A 417 8.79 -16.10 0.47
C ASP A 417 9.14 -15.62 -0.95
N SER A 418 8.35 -14.71 -1.54
CA SER A 418 8.58 -14.37 -2.95
C SER A 418 9.65 -13.29 -3.09
N GLU A 419 10.76 -13.62 -3.76
CA GLU A 419 11.68 -12.67 -4.41
C GLU A 419 10.97 -11.85 -5.52
N ASP A 420 9.65 -11.96 -5.66
CA ASP A 420 8.83 -11.23 -6.62
C ASP A 420 8.51 -9.83 -6.08
N PRO A 421 9.11 -8.76 -6.62
CA PRO A 421 8.83 -7.38 -6.22
C PRO A 421 7.37 -6.96 -6.49
N ALA A 422 6.59 -7.74 -7.25
CA ALA A 422 5.19 -7.45 -7.54
C ALA A 422 4.21 -7.82 -6.41
N ALA A 423 4.64 -8.53 -5.37
CA ALA A 423 3.78 -9.11 -4.33
C ALA A 423 3.78 -8.29 -3.02
N ASP A 424 3.46 -7.00 -3.14
CA ASP A 424 3.86 -5.99 -2.16
C ASP A 424 2.70 -5.34 -1.37
N GLY A 425 1.46 -5.80 -1.57
CA GLY A 425 0.26 -5.24 -0.94
C GLY A 425 -0.36 -4.07 -1.72
N ARG A 426 0.17 -3.72 -2.90
CA ARG A 426 -0.45 -2.74 -3.80
C ARG A 426 -1.71 -3.26 -4.45
N LEU A 427 -2.45 -2.32 -5.03
CA LEU A 427 -3.57 -2.60 -5.89
C LEU A 427 -3.14 -3.46 -7.08
N ASP A 428 -3.92 -4.49 -7.38
CA ASP A 428 -3.71 -5.36 -8.53
C ASP A 428 -4.41 -4.77 -9.75
N LEU A 429 -3.68 -4.00 -10.55
CA LEU A 429 -4.21 -3.28 -11.72
C LEU A 429 -4.90 -4.18 -12.75
N SER A 430 -4.67 -5.50 -12.71
CA SER A 430 -5.36 -6.47 -13.58
C SER A 430 -6.84 -6.68 -13.23
N PHE A 431 -7.29 -6.20 -12.07
CA PHE A 431 -8.67 -6.30 -11.62
C PHE A 431 -9.47 -5.04 -11.96
N GLY A 432 -10.65 -5.20 -12.56
CA GLY A 432 -11.50 -4.07 -12.95
C GLY A 432 -10.77 -3.07 -13.84
N THR A 433 -10.89 -1.78 -13.52
CA THR A 433 -10.17 -0.70 -14.20
C THR A 433 -9.15 -0.09 -13.25
N GLY A 434 -7.87 -0.39 -13.47
CA GLY A 434 -6.80 0.11 -12.59
C GLY A 434 -6.91 -0.45 -11.17
N GLY A 435 -7.31 -1.71 -11.02
CA GLY A 435 -7.32 -2.45 -9.75
C GLY A 435 -8.55 -2.30 -8.87
N TYR A 436 -9.56 -1.56 -9.35
CA TYR A 436 -10.84 -1.41 -8.68
C TYR A 436 -12.03 -1.52 -9.65
N LEU A 437 -13.21 -1.80 -9.09
CA LEU A 437 -14.49 -1.76 -9.77
C LEU A 437 -15.47 -0.91 -8.95
N ALA A 438 -16.00 0.15 -9.56
CA ALA A 438 -17.12 0.89 -9.01
C ALA A 438 -18.43 0.11 -9.22
N LEU A 439 -19.20 -0.07 -8.16
CA LEU A 439 -20.48 -0.78 -8.16
C LEU A 439 -21.64 0.19 -8.44
N GLN A 440 -21.53 0.95 -9.53
CA GLN A 440 -22.56 1.93 -9.92
C GLN A 440 -23.88 1.24 -10.28
N ASP A 441 -24.99 1.94 -10.03
CA ASP A 441 -26.31 1.51 -10.42
C ASP A 441 -26.97 2.53 -11.35
N ALA A 442 -27.54 2.06 -12.46
CA ALA A 442 -28.31 2.88 -13.39
C ALA A 442 -29.64 3.41 -12.80
N GLN A 443 -30.12 2.84 -11.70
CA GLN A 443 -31.40 3.22 -11.07
C GLN A 443 -31.26 4.11 -9.82
N PHE A 444 -30.07 4.18 -9.19
CA PHE A 444 -29.87 4.81 -7.89
C PHE A 444 -28.50 5.53 -7.84
N ASP A 445 -28.49 6.85 -7.64
CA ASP A 445 -27.25 7.68 -7.75
C ASP A 445 -26.28 7.51 -6.57
N VAL A 446 -26.70 6.87 -5.47
CA VAL A 446 -25.90 6.78 -4.25
C VAL A 446 -25.89 5.36 -3.67
N SER A 447 -24.70 4.83 -3.39
CA SER A 447 -24.51 3.48 -2.87
C SER A 447 -23.33 3.35 -1.89
N GLY A 448 -23.36 2.30 -1.07
CA GLY A 448 -22.19 1.88 -0.30
C GLY A 448 -22.14 0.37 -0.03
N ALA A 449 -20.95 -0.23 -0.17
CA ALA A 449 -20.69 -1.63 0.12
C ALA A 449 -20.12 -1.80 1.55
N THR A 450 -20.70 -2.70 2.32
CA THR A 450 -20.40 -2.86 3.75
C THR A 450 -19.75 -4.19 4.10
N SER A 451 -19.93 -5.22 3.25
CA SER A 451 -19.49 -6.59 3.55
C SER A 451 -19.21 -7.39 2.28
N ILE A 452 -18.33 -8.39 2.37
CA ILE A 452 -17.93 -9.22 1.24
C ILE A 452 -17.83 -10.71 1.62
N ALA A 453 -18.36 -11.58 0.76
CA ALA A 453 -18.21 -13.03 0.84
C ALA A 453 -17.82 -13.61 -0.53
N ARG A 454 -17.28 -14.84 -0.53
CA ARG A 454 -16.98 -15.56 -1.78
C ARG A 454 -18.28 -16.05 -2.43
N SER A 455 -18.37 -15.92 -3.75
CA SER A 455 -19.51 -16.47 -4.52
C SER A 455 -19.43 -18.00 -4.58
N SER A 456 -20.57 -18.64 -4.35
CA SER A 456 -20.79 -20.08 -4.53
C SER A 456 -21.13 -20.46 -5.99
N LEU A 457 -21.55 -19.50 -6.81
CA LEU A 457 -21.92 -19.71 -8.22
C LEU A 457 -20.77 -19.41 -9.17
N GLN A 458 -19.92 -18.44 -8.83
CA GLN A 458 -18.83 -17.99 -9.67
C GLN A 458 -17.49 -18.35 -9.04
N ASN A 459 -16.72 -19.21 -9.72
CA ASN A 459 -15.40 -19.59 -9.24
C ASN A 459 -14.49 -18.36 -9.14
N GLY A 460 -14.07 -18.02 -7.93
CA GLY A 460 -13.26 -16.83 -7.64
C GLY A 460 -14.03 -15.51 -7.63
N GLY A 461 -15.35 -15.51 -7.83
CA GLY A 461 -16.21 -14.32 -7.73
C GLY A 461 -16.62 -14.01 -6.29
N PHE A 462 -17.36 -12.90 -6.13
CA PHE A 462 -17.71 -12.33 -4.83
C PHE A 462 -19.18 -11.94 -4.76
N VAL A 463 -19.75 -12.01 -3.56
CA VAL A 463 -21.05 -11.45 -3.20
C VAL A 463 -20.81 -10.32 -2.20
N ILE A 464 -21.33 -9.15 -2.50
CA ILE A 464 -21.10 -7.92 -1.74
C ILE A 464 -22.42 -7.46 -1.17
N GLY A 465 -22.50 -7.25 0.14
CA GLY A 465 -23.66 -6.66 0.81
C GLY A 465 -23.51 -5.15 0.97
N GLY A 466 -24.62 -4.42 0.93
CA GLY A 466 -24.61 -3.00 1.25
C GLY A 466 -25.95 -2.30 1.17
N TRP A 467 -25.92 -1.06 0.71
CA TRP A 467 -27.09 -0.18 0.61
C TRP A 467 -27.04 0.72 -0.63
N ALA A 468 -28.21 1.17 -1.09
CA ALA A 468 -28.33 2.13 -2.17
C ALA A 468 -29.61 2.99 -2.09
N ARG A 469 -29.61 4.14 -2.76
CA ARG A 469 -30.72 5.12 -2.73
C ARG A 469 -30.76 6.01 -3.97
N ALA A 470 -31.90 6.67 -4.20
CA ALA A 470 -32.17 7.39 -5.46
C ALA A 470 -31.26 8.57 -5.68
N SER A 471 -30.96 9.30 -4.62
CA SER A 471 -30.06 10.44 -4.63
C SER A 471 -29.61 10.80 -3.22
N SER A 472 -28.67 11.73 -3.11
CA SER A 472 -28.26 12.30 -1.81
C SER A 472 -29.39 12.93 -1.02
N ALA A 473 -30.35 13.53 -1.73
CA ALA A 473 -31.56 14.11 -1.14
C ALA A 473 -32.61 13.05 -0.74
N SER A 474 -32.51 11.82 -1.23
CA SER A 474 -33.46 10.77 -0.87
C SER A 474 -33.19 10.30 0.57
N GLY A 475 -34.23 10.41 1.42
CA GLY A 475 -34.17 10.01 2.83
C GLY A 475 -34.29 8.51 3.07
N PHE A 476 -34.30 7.69 2.01
CA PHE A 476 -34.62 6.26 2.04
C PHE A 476 -33.55 5.41 1.34
N SER A 477 -32.94 4.46 2.05
CA SER A 477 -32.03 3.46 1.53
C SER A 477 -32.69 2.08 1.37
N LYS A 478 -32.25 1.33 0.37
CA LYS A 478 -32.52 -0.10 0.19
C LYS A 478 -31.31 -0.93 0.57
N ALA A 479 -31.57 -2.13 1.10
CA ALA A 479 -30.62 -3.20 1.28
C ALA A 479 -30.41 -3.88 -0.06
N VAL A 480 -29.15 -4.05 -0.46
CA VAL A 480 -28.79 -4.51 -1.79
C VAL A 480 -27.62 -5.47 -1.71
N VAL A 481 -27.56 -6.38 -2.66
CA VAL A 481 -26.41 -7.27 -2.87
C VAL A 481 -25.92 -7.17 -4.30
N TRP A 482 -24.60 -7.25 -4.48
CA TRP A 482 -23.97 -7.34 -5.80
C TRP A 482 -23.26 -8.68 -5.95
N GLU A 483 -23.40 -9.32 -7.10
CA GLU A 483 -22.54 -10.43 -7.53
C GLU A 483 -21.49 -9.90 -8.49
N VAL A 484 -20.21 -10.09 -8.15
CA VAL A 484 -19.05 -9.61 -8.91
C VAL A 484 -18.22 -10.80 -9.37
N ASP A 485 -17.77 -10.78 -10.63
CA ASP A 485 -16.89 -11.82 -11.15
C ASP A 485 -15.45 -11.73 -10.59
N ALA A 486 -14.66 -12.78 -10.82
CA ALA A 486 -13.30 -12.90 -10.28
C ALA A 486 -12.33 -11.81 -10.75
N ASN A 487 -12.60 -11.21 -11.92
CA ASN A 487 -11.74 -10.21 -12.56
C ASN A 487 -12.24 -8.79 -12.34
N GLY A 488 -13.37 -8.60 -11.66
CA GLY A 488 -13.98 -7.28 -11.48
C GLY A 488 -14.49 -6.68 -12.78
N THR A 489 -14.84 -7.49 -13.78
CA THR A 489 -15.33 -6.97 -15.08
C THR A 489 -16.83 -6.72 -15.11
N THR A 490 -17.59 -7.46 -14.31
CA THR A 490 -19.04 -7.37 -14.22
C THR A 490 -19.51 -7.38 -12.78
N ALA A 491 -20.55 -6.59 -12.51
CA ALA A 491 -21.28 -6.58 -11.25
C ALA A 491 -22.79 -6.60 -11.53
N THR A 492 -23.51 -7.56 -10.95
CA THR A 492 -24.98 -7.65 -11.06
C THR A 492 -25.62 -7.37 -9.72
N ARG A 493 -26.51 -6.38 -9.67
CA ARG A 493 -27.19 -5.98 -8.43
C ARG A 493 -28.55 -6.68 -8.26
N THR A 494 -28.85 -7.08 -7.03
CA THR A 494 -30.16 -7.53 -6.58
C THR A 494 -30.63 -6.68 -5.39
N ASP A 495 -31.83 -6.11 -5.50
CA ASP A 495 -32.47 -5.36 -4.41
C ASP A 495 -33.21 -6.32 -3.49
N LEU A 496 -32.96 -6.23 -2.17
CA LEU A 496 -33.75 -7.00 -1.21
C LEU A 496 -35.15 -6.37 -1.04
N PRO A 497 -36.21 -7.19 -0.88
CA PRO A 497 -37.56 -6.72 -0.63
C PRO A 497 -37.62 -5.91 0.68
N SER A 498 -38.54 -4.95 0.72
CA SER A 498 -38.76 -4.16 1.93
C SER A 498 -39.27 -5.03 3.08
N VAL A 499 -38.65 -4.88 4.25
CA VAL A 499 -39.11 -5.53 5.47
C VAL A 499 -40.55 -5.11 5.80
N ASN A 500 -41.42 -6.08 6.09
CA ASN A 500 -42.85 -5.90 6.41
C ASN A 500 -43.70 -5.23 5.31
N GLY A 501 -43.28 -5.26 4.05
CA GLY A 501 -44.07 -4.70 2.94
C GLY A 501 -44.26 -3.18 3.01
N MET A 502 -43.46 -2.48 3.84
CA MET A 502 -43.46 -1.02 3.88
C MET A 502 -42.74 -0.48 2.64
N PRO A 503 -43.37 0.36 1.80
CA PRO A 503 -42.76 0.81 0.54
C PRO A 503 -41.45 1.60 0.71
N GLU A 504 -41.16 2.13 1.91
CA GLU A 504 -40.13 3.15 2.16
C GLU A 504 -39.39 2.95 3.50
N ALA A 505 -39.01 1.72 3.84
CA ALA A 505 -38.19 1.48 5.04
C ALA A 505 -36.71 1.74 4.74
N ASN A 506 -36.06 2.66 5.47
CA ASN A 506 -34.61 2.76 5.50
C ASN A 506 -34.02 1.42 5.93
N GLN A 507 -33.37 0.72 5.02
CA GLN A 507 -32.73 -0.56 5.30
C GLN A 507 -31.37 -0.65 4.64
N ALA A 508 -30.48 -1.41 5.26
CA ALA A 508 -29.11 -1.64 4.78
C ALA A 508 -28.64 -3.02 5.25
N ILE A 509 -27.81 -3.67 4.43
CA ILE A 509 -26.96 -4.76 4.89
C ILE A 509 -25.71 -4.12 5.50
N VAL A 510 -25.29 -4.61 6.65
CA VAL A 510 -24.06 -4.18 7.33
C VAL A 510 -23.03 -5.31 7.29
N ASP A 511 -23.47 -6.57 7.43
CA ASP A 511 -22.60 -7.73 7.32
C ASP A 511 -23.24 -8.85 6.48
N LEU A 512 -22.42 -9.64 5.79
CA LEU A 512 -22.84 -10.73 4.92
C LEU A 512 -21.82 -11.86 4.98
N ILE A 513 -22.29 -13.07 5.27
CA ILE A 513 -21.44 -14.27 5.33
C ILE A 513 -21.98 -15.38 4.43
N ALA A 514 -21.07 -16.17 3.87
CA ALA A 514 -21.42 -17.39 3.15
C ALA A 514 -21.78 -18.52 4.13
N LEU A 515 -22.79 -19.32 3.77
CA LEU A 515 -23.20 -20.51 4.49
C LEU A 515 -22.68 -21.78 3.78
N PRO A 516 -22.51 -22.92 4.50
CA PRO A 516 -21.90 -24.12 3.95
C PRO A 516 -22.61 -24.74 2.73
N GLY A 517 -23.90 -24.48 2.54
CA GLY A 517 -24.66 -24.96 1.38
C GLY A 517 -24.57 -24.06 0.15
N GLY A 518 -23.78 -22.99 0.21
CA GLY A 518 -23.64 -21.99 -0.86
C GLY A 518 -24.65 -20.84 -0.77
N GLU A 519 -25.56 -20.87 0.20
CA GLU A 519 -26.43 -19.74 0.56
C GLU A 519 -25.66 -18.65 1.30
N TYR A 520 -26.33 -17.53 1.57
CA TYR A 520 -25.78 -16.41 2.34
C TYR A 520 -26.71 -16.00 3.47
N ALA A 521 -26.13 -15.51 4.56
CA ALA A 521 -26.84 -14.78 5.60
C ALA A 521 -26.40 -13.32 5.53
N ALA A 522 -27.37 -12.41 5.45
CA ALA A 522 -27.14 -10.97 5.44
C ALA A 522 -27.78 -10.34 6.69
N GLY A 523 -27.02 -9.54 7.41
CA GLY A 523 -27.45 -8.88 8.64
C GLY A 523 -27.33 -7.38 8.50
N GLY A 524 -28.31 -6.64 9.01
CA GLY A 524 -28.22 -5.20 9.09
C GLY A 524 -29.38 -4.60 9.86
N PHE A 525 -29.99 -3.57 9.29
CA PHE A 525 -31.08 -2.87 9.95
C PHE A 525 -32.25 -2.50 9.03
N TYR A 526 -33.38 -2.21 9.67
CA TYR A 526 -34.52 -1.53 9.06
C TYR A 526 -35.07 -0.42 9.98
N GLY A 527 -35.59 0.66 9.38
CA GLY A 527 -36.16 1.82 10.09
C GLY A 527 -35.21 3.03 10.17
N THR A 528 -35.80 4.22 10.24
CA THR A 528 -35.08 5.52 10.19
C THR A 528 -34.50 5.96 11.53
N SER A 529 -35.28 5.87 12.61
CA SER A 529 -34.91 6.44 13.92
C SER A 529 -34.41 5.42 14.94
N GLN A 530 -34.70 4.14 14.70
CA GLN A 530 -34.60 3.08 15.70
C GLN A 530 -33.90 1.83 15.14
N LYS A 531 -33.23 1.93 13.98
CA LYS A 531 -32.47 0.89 13.24
C LYS A 531 -32.61 -0.51 13.85
N ALA A 532 -33.75 -1.16 13.63
CA ALA A 532 -34.05 -2.45 14.23
C ALA A 532 -33.32 -3.58 13.50
N PHE A 533 -32.95 -4.65 14.20
CA PHE A 533 -32.25 -5.78 13.62
C PHE A 533 -33.08 -6.41 12.50
N ALA A 534 -32.43 -6.63 11.34
CA ALA A 534 -32.96 -7.43 10.25
C ALA A 534 -31.90 -8.41 9.78
N ILE A 535 -32.29 -9.67 9.62
CA ILE A 535 -31.43 -10.74 9.13
C ILE A 535 -32.17 -11.46 8.01
N TRP A 536 -31.56 -11.52 6.84
CA TRP A 536 -32.07 -12.20 5.66
C TRP A 536 -31.25 -13.45 5.38
N ARG A 537 -31.89 -14.45 4.78
CA ARG A 537 -31.21 -15.59 4.16
C ARG A 537 -31.42 -15.51 2.65
N LEU A 538 -30.35 -15.68 1.90
CA LEU A 538 -30.34 -15.60 0.44
C LEU A 538 -29.91 -16.94 -0.14
N PHE A 539 -30.60 -17.39 -1.18
CA PHE A 539 -30.16 -18.53 -1.99
C PHE A 539 -28.87 -18.19 -2.76
N PRO A 540 -28.19 -19.18 -3.36
CA PRO A 540 -26.98 -18.93 -4.15
C PRO A 540 -27.19 -17.90 -5.26
N ASN A 541 -28.40 -17.86 -5.85
CA ASN A 541 -28.80 -16.90 -6.87
C ASN A 541 -29.24 -15.54 -6.31
N LEU A 542 -28.99 -15.28 -5.03
CA LEU A 542 -29.28 -14.03 -4.30
C LEU A 542 -30.78 -13.72 -4.09
N ASP A 543 -31.68 -14.63 -4.46
CA ASP A 543 -33.10 -14.52 -4.10
C ASP A 543 -33.27 -14.71 -2.58
N VAL A 544 -34.18 -13.93 -1.99
CA VAL A 544 -34.54 -14.10 -0.58
C VAL A 544 -35.24 -15.44 -0.36
N ASP A 545 -34.75 -16.22 0.61
CA ASP A 545 -35.40 -17.43 1.06
C ASP A 545 -36.60 -17.10 1.95
N ALA A 546 -37.79 -17.08 1.35
CA ALA A 546 -39.04 -16.77 2.04
C ALA A 546 -39.37 -17.73 3.22
N ALA A 547 -38.73 -18.90 3.30
CA ALA A 547 -38.91 -19.84 4.41
C ALA A 547 -38.10 -19.47 5.66
N PHE A 548 -37.14 -18.55 5.55
CA PHE A 548 -36.35 -18.07 6.67
C PHE A 548 -37.10 -17.00 7.47
N GLY A 549 -37.34 -17.26 8.76
CA GLY A 549 -38.11 -16.34 9.60
C GLY A 549 -39.53 -16.09 9.07
N THR A 550 -39.95 -14.82 9.03
CA THR A 550 -41.26 -14.44 8.50
C THR A 550 -41.09 -13.65 7.20
N GLY A 551 -41.42 -14.28 6.07
CA GLY A 551 -41.30 -13.63 4.75
C GLY A 551 -39.85 -13.44 4.31
N GLY A 552 -38.94 -14.29 4.79
CA GLY A 552 -37.52 -14.26 4.44
C GLY A 552 -36.64 -13.35 5.30
N VAL A 553 -37.19 -12.84 6.41
CA VAL A 553 -36.46 -12.01 7.36
C VAL A 553 -36.75 -12.43 8.81
N VAL A 554 -35.69 -12.42 9.62
CA VAL A 554 -35.77 -12.50 11.09
C VAL A 554 -35.53 -11.09 11.64
N LEU A 555 -36.45 -10.65 12.50
CA LEU A 555 -36.36 -9.35 13.17
C LEU A 555 -35.93 -9.56 14.62
N GLY A 556 -35.08 -8.66 15.13
CA GLY A 556 -34.67 -8.72 16.53
C GLY A 556 -35.85 -8.41 17.48
N PRO A 557 -35.93 -9.11 18.62
CA PRO A 557 -37.00 -8.92 19.60
C PRO A 557 -36.79 -7.64 20.44
N GLY A 558 -37.87 -6.99 20.89
CA GLY A 558 -37.83 -5.82 21.78
C GLY A 558 -38.38 -4.52 21.15
N ALA A 559 -38.73 -3.55 22.00
CA ALA A 559 -39.13 -2.22 21.53
C ALA A 559 -37.92 -1.52 20.90
N ALA A 560 -38.13 -0.84 19.78
CA ALA A 560 -37.05 -0.34 18.93
C ALA A 560 -36.16 0.77 19.56
N ILE A 561 -36.41 1.17 20.81
CA ILE A 561 -35.74 2.30 21.47
C ILE A 561 -34.22 2.07 21.52
N GLU A 562 -33.46 2.94 20.83
CA GLU A 562 -31.99 2.98 20.78
C GLU A 562 -31.30 1.76 20.17
N ASN A 563 -31.99 1.03 19.29
CA ASN A 563 -31.40 -0.08 18.57
C ASN A 563 -30.48 0.41 17.42
N ARG A 564 -29.32 -0.26 17.24
CA ARG A 564 -28.35 0.01 16.15
C ARG A 564 -28.13 -1.19 15.24
N GLY A 565 -29.16 -2.02 15.07
CA GLY A 565 -29.20 -3.11 14.10
C GLY A 565 -28.14 -4.19 14.32
N VAL A 566 -28.08 -5.13 13.38
CA VAL A 566 -26.95 -6.06 13.30
C VAL A 566 -25.75 -5.31 12.74
N LYS A 567 -24.59 -5.47 13.38
CA LYS A 567 -23.29 -4.95 12.93
C LYS A 567 -22.37 -6.06 12.44
N ALA A 568 -22.52 -7.27 12.96
CA ALA A 568 -21.68 -8.41 12.57
C ALA A 568 -22.43 -9.74 12.67
N LEU A 569 -22.05 -10.68 11.80
CA LEU A 569 -22.54 -12.05 11.70
C LEU A 569 -21.37 -13.04 11.81
N THR A 570 -21.60 -14.19 12.43
CA THR A 570 -20.68 -15.32 12.33
C THR A 570 -21.40 -16.64 12.47
N LEU A 571 -20.88 -17.70 11.84
CA LEU A 571 -21.50 -19.01 11.83
C LEU A 571 -20.79 -19.95 12.80
N GLY A 572 -21.48 -20.30 13.89
CA GLY A 572 -21.06 -21.31 14.85
C GLY A 572 -21.37 -22.74 14.42
N ALA A 573 -20.94 -23.69 15.26
CA ALA A 573 -21.20 -25.11 15.05
C ALA A 573 -22.71 -25.44 15.04
N GLY A 574 -23.08 -26.49 14.30
CA GLY A 574 -24.45 -27.03 14.31
C GLY A 574 -25.50 -26.08 13.72
N SER A 575 -25.16 -25.39 12.62
CA SER A 575 -26.05 -24.46 11.91
C SER A 575 -26.46 -23.23 12.72
N ARG A 576 -25.72 -22.87 13.77
CA ARG A 576 -26.01 -21.69 14.60
C ARG A 576 -25.44 -20.43 13.99
N LEU A 577 -26.30 -19.50 13.60
CA LEU A 577 -25.92 -18.17 13.16
C LEU A 577 -25.98 -17.20 14.35
N TYR A 578 -24.87 -16.53 14.63
CA TYR A 578 -24.81 -15.44 15.59
C TYR A 578 -24.99 -14.11 14.86
N ALA A 579 -25.90 -13.28 15.34
CA ALA A 579 -26.10 -11.92 14.85
C ALA A 579 -25.94 -10.93 16.01
N CYS A 580 -24.91 -10.09 15.92
CA CYS A 580 -24.52 -9.21 17.01
C CYS A 580 -24.70 -7.74 16.60
N GLY A 581 -25.12 -6.92 17.56
CA GLY A 581 -25.37 -5.50 17.38
C GLY A 581 -25.42 -4.76 18.70
N GLU A 582 -26.05 -3.59 18.73
CA GLU A 582 -26.16 -2.79 19.96
C GLU A 582 -27.63 -2.48 20.29
N LEU A 583 -27.96 -2.55 21.58
CA LEU A 583 -29.22 -2.07 22.15
C LEU A 583 -28.91 -1.06 23.26
N GLY A 584 -29.11 0.23 22.98
CA GLY A 584 -28.80 1.31 23.90
C GLY A 584 -27.31 1.35 24.28
N SER A 585 -27.02 0.90 25.51
CA SER A 585 -25.67 0.84 26.09
C SER A 585 -25.11 -0.59 26.22
N SER A 586 -25.78 -1.59 25.64
CA SER A 586 -25.36 -3.00 25.69
C SER A 586 -25.10 -3.55 24.29
N ILE A 587 -24.26 -4.57 24.21
CA ILE A 587 -24.10 -5.41 23.02
C ILE A 587 -25.19 -6.47 23.06
N ARG A 588 -25.93 -6.64 21.97
CA ARG A 588 -26.94 -7.68 21.84
C ARG A 588 -26.44 -8.79 20.93
N VAL A 589 -26.57 -10.03 21.38
CA VAL A 589 -26.22 -11.24 20.63
C VAL A 589 -27.48 -12.07 20.43
N LEU A 590 -27.83 -12.34 19.17
CA LEU A 590 -28.89 -13.27 18.81
C LEU A 590 -28.27 -14.57 18.30
N ALA A 591 -28.73 -15.71 18.81
CA ALA A 591 -28.39 -17.02 18.28
C ALA A 591 -29.63 -17.62 17.60
N ILE A 592 -29.55 -17.74 16.27
CA ILE A 592 -30.65 -18.27 15.45
C ILE A 592 -30.18 -19.46 14.63
N ASP A 593 -31.11 -20.33 14.26
CA ASP A 593 -30.86 -21.41 13.32
C ASP A 593 -30.69 -20.84 11.90
N SER A 594 -29.55 -21.12 11.27
CA SER A 594 -29.18 -20.55 9.95
C SER A 594 -30.05 -21.03 8.79
N ALA A 595 -30.85 -22.08 8.96
CA ALA A 595 -31.75 -22.59 7.93
C ALA A 595 -33.18 -22.04 8.09
N THR A 596 -33.67 -21.96 9.33
CA THR A 596 -35.07 -21.64 9.63
C THR A 596 -35.27 -20.22 10.18
N GLY A 597 -34.23 -19.61 10.74
CA GLY A 597 -34.30 -18.32 11.42
C GLY A 597 -34.91 -18.39 12.83
N ALA A 598 -35.15 -19.60 13.36
CA ALA A 598 -35.69 -19.77 14.70
C ALA A 598 -34.66 -19.45 15.78
N PHE A 599 -35.07 -18.71 16.82
CA PHE A 599 -34.21 -18.45 18.00
C PHE A 599 -33.86 -19.76 18.72
N MET A 600 -32.58 -19.90 19.09
CA MET A 600 -32.06 -21.12 19.71
C MET A 600 -32.09 -21.02 21.23
N SER A 601 -33.08 -21.65 21.88
CA SER A 601 -33.21 -21.67 23.35
C SER A 601 -32.02 -22.30 24.10
N ALA A 602 -31.16 -23.05 23.41
CA ALA A 602 -29.92 -23.57 23.97
C ALA A 602 -28.88 -22.46 24.26
N PHE A 603 -29.10 -21.24 23.76
CA PHE A 603 -28.28 -20.06 23.99
C PHE A 603 -29.05 -19.08 24.88
N ASP A 604 -28.54 -18.80 26.08
CA ASP A 604 -29.14 -17.92 27.10
C ASP A 604 -30.63 -18.21 27.46
N GLY A 605 -31.14 -19.39 27.12
CA GLY A 605 -32.51 -19.84 27.41
C GLY A 605 -33.54 -19.46 26.35
N ASP A 606 -33.39 -18.34 25.65
CA ASP A 606 -34.32 -17.85 24.62
C ASP A 606 -33.66 -17.44 23.29
N GLY A 607 -32.34 -17.60 23.18
CA GLY A 607 -31.55 -17.24 22.01
C GLY A 607 -31.09 -15.78 21.97
N ILE A 608 -31.30 -15.00 23.03
CA ILE A 608 -31.00 -13.57 23.08
C ILE A 608 -30.16 -13.28 24.33
N LEU A 609 -29.03 -12.60 24.15
CA LEU A 609 -28.15 -12.18 25.24
C LEU A 609 -27.83 -10.69 25.11
N ASP A 610 -27.96 -9.95 26.21
CA ASP A 610 -27.53 -8.55 26.32
C ASP A 610 -26.31 -8.44 27.24
N LEU A 611 -25.19 -8.01 26.68
CA LEU A 611 -23.91 -7.83 27.37
C LEU A 611 -23.66 -6.37 27.70
N SER A 612 -23.41 -6.09 28.98
CA SER A 612 -22.89 -4.81 29.46
C SER A 612 -21.40 -4.92 29.80
N GLY A 613 -20.68 -3.79 29.79
CA GLY A 613 -19.28 -3.74 30.22
C GLY A 613 -19.18 -3.71 31.74
N VAL A 614 -19.24 -4.87 32.41
CA VAL A 614 -19.16 -4.92 33.88
C VAL A 614 -17.71 -4.94 34.35
N VAL A 615 -17.25 -3.84 34.95
CA VAL A 615 -15.89 -3.70 35.49
C VAL A 615 -15.98 -3.46 37.00
N ALA A 616 -15.32 -4.29 37.79
CA ALA A 616 -15.34 -4.22 39.26
C ALA A 616 -16.76 -4.12 39.86
N GLY A 617 -17.73 -4.85 39.26
CA GLY A 617 -19.12 -4.89 39.71
C GLY A 617 -19.99 -3.69 39.30
N SER A 618 -19.44 -2.72 38.57
CA SER A 618 -20.19 -1.59 38.00
C SER A 618 -20.39 -1.77 36.49
N ALA A 619 -21.57 -1.41 35.98
CA ALA A 619 -21.90 -1.52 34.57
C ALA A 619 -21.52 -0.24 33.80
N TYR A 620 -20.86 -0.42 32.67
CA TYR A 620 -20.46 0.64 31.73
C TYR A 620 -21.06 0.37 30.34
N PRO A 621 -21.35 1.43 29.56
CA PRO A 621 -21.78 1.26 28.17
C PRO A 621 -20.77 0.47 27.36
N ALA A 622 -21.23 -0.57 26.67
CA ALA A 622 -20.44 -1.39 25.77
C ALA A 622 -20.82 -1.11 24.31
N ARG A 623 -19.82 -1.08 23.43
CA ARG A 623 -19.94 -0.88 21.99
C ARG A 623 -19.32 -2.05 21.26
N LEU A 624 -20.00 -2.52 20.21
CA LEU A 624 -19.52 -3.63 19.40
C LEU A 624 -18.69 -3.09 18.24
N GLY A 625 -17.47 -3.60 18.08
CA GLY A 625 -16.67 -3.46 16.87
C GLY A 625 -16.96 -4.60 15.91
N GLY A 626 -16.44 -5.79 16.22
CA GLY A 626 -16.56 -6.99 15.39
C GLY A 626 -16.67 -8.27 16.22
N ILE A 627 -16.94 -9.38 15.54
CA ILE A 627 -17.04 -10.71 16.15
C ILE A 627 -16.28 -11.75 15.34
N THR A 628 -15.81 -12.80 16.00
CA THR A 628 -15.23 -13.99 15.36
C THR A 628 -15.45 -15.22 16.24
N LEU A 629 -15.07 -16.40 15.74
CA LEU A 629 -14.99 -17.62 16.54
C LEU A 629 -13.53 -17.99 16.75
N ASP A 630 -13.21 -18.49 17.93
CA ASP A 630 -11.91 -19.12 18.18
C ASP A 630 -11.85 -20.56 17.66
N GLY A 631 -10.67 -21.19 17.74
CA GLY A 631 -10.45 -22.57 17.31
C GLY A 631 -11.30 -23.63 18.02
N GLN A 632 -11.97 -23.28 19.13
CA GLN A 632 -12.90 -24.16 19.86
C GLN A 632 -14.37 -23.86 19.54
N GLY A 633 -14.65 -22.90 18.66
CA GLY A 633 -16.00 -22.47 18.30
C GLY A 633 -16.68 -21.62 19.39
N ARG A 634 -15.90 -21.01 20.29
CA ARG A 634 -16.40 -20.01 21.25
C ARG A 634 -16.48 -18.65 20.56
N LEU A 635 -17.52 -17.88 20.89
CA LEU A 635 -17.74 -16.57 20.29
C LEU A 635 -16.87 -15.52 20.96
N VAL A 636 -16.05 -14.83 20.19
CA VAL A 636 -15.20 -13.71 20.64
C VAL A 636 -15.76 -12.43 20.04
N LEU A 637 -15.99 -11.43 20.89
CA LEU A 637 -16.45 -10.11 20.49
C LEU A 637 -15.38 -9.09 20.86
N ALA A 638 -15.02 -8.21 19.93
CA ALA A 638 -14.13 -7.08 20.19
C ALA A 638 -14.90 -5.77 20.06
N GLY A 639 -14.57 -4.81 20.91
CA GLY A 639 -15.21 -3.51 20.91
C GLY A 639 -14.61 -2.58 21.96
N SER A 640 -15.46 -1.77 22.58
CA SER A 640 -15.04 -0.86 23.64
C SER A 640 -16.06 -0.71 24.75
N ILE A 641 -15.57 -0.29 25.91
CA ILE A 641 -16.38 0.17 27.04
C ILE A 641 -16.12 1.66 27.26
N VAL A 642 -17.16 2.42 27.63
CA VAL A 642 -17.08 3.88 27.75
C VAL A 642 -17.10 4.31 29.21
N GLY A 643 -16.12 5.12 29.62
CA GLY A 643 -16.06 5.73 30.95
C GLY A 643 -15.75 4.77 32.11
N ALA A 644 -15.13 3.62 31.81
CA ALA A 644 -14.67 2.66 32.81
C ALA A 644 -13.36 3.10 33.51
N PRO A 645 -13.04 2.58 34.72
CA PRO A 645 -11.82 2.93 35.44
C PRO A 645 -10.55 2.59 34.62
N PRO A 646 -9.44 3.33 34.76
CA PRO A 646 -9.17 4.32 35.80
C PRO A 646 -9.79 5.71 35.56
N GLN A 647 -10.47 5.94 34.43
CA GLN A 647 -10.94 7.28 34.02
C GLN A 647 -12.46 7.47 34.08
N VAL A 648 -13.03 7.24 35.27
CA VAL A 648 -14.49 7.30 35.49
C VAL A 648 -15.05 8.69 35.15
N GLY A 649 -16.07 8.74 34.28
CA GLY A 649 -16.85 9.95 33.99
C GLY A 649 -16.28 10.88 32.91
N THR A 650 -15.19 10.48 32.24
CA THR A 650 -14.53 11.29 31.19
C THR A 650 -15.10 11.06 29.79
N GLY A 651 -15.91 10.03 29.58
CA GLY A 651 -16.47 9.66 28.27
C GLY A 651 -15.47 8.98 27.32
N THR A 652 -14.28 8.65 27.81
CA THR A 652 -13.22 7.98 27.04
C THR A 652 -13.58 6.52 26.76
N SER A 653 -13.11 6.00 25.62
CA SER A 653 -13.29 4.60 25.23
C SER A 653 -12.09 3.77 25.66
N GLN A 654 -12.36 2.57 26.16
CA GLN A 654 -11.35 1.56 26.45
C GLN A 654 -11.62 0.30 25.63
N PRO A 655 -10.60 -0.28 24.98
CA PRO A 655 -10.73 -1.49 24.20
C PRO A 655 -11.07 -2.69 25.09
N ALA A 656 -12.01 -3.51 24.63
CA ALA A 656 -12.53 -4.64 25.39
C ALA A 656 -12.82 -5.85 24.49
N LEU A 657 -12.60 -7.05 25.05
CA LEU A 657 -12.94 -8.33 24.44
C LEU A 657 -13.88 -9.11 25.36
N TRP A 658 -14.86 -9.78 24.78
CA TRP A 658 -15.73 -10.74 25.47
C TRP A 658 -15.57 -12.11 24.84
N ARG A 659 -15.54 -13.16 25.64
CA ARG A 659 -15.65 -14.53 25.14
C ARG A 659 -16.87 -15.24 25.72
N LEU A 660 -17.67 -15.84 24.85
CA LEU A 660 -18.86 -16.59 25.20
C LEU A 660 -18.69 -18.06 24.81
N LEU A 661 -19.15 -18.93 25.70
CA LEU A 661 -19.40 -20.32 25.36
C LEU A 661 -20.56 -20.42 24.36
N SER A 662 -20.66 -21.56 23.68
CA SER A 662 -21.73 -21.83 22.72
C SER A 662 -23.15 -21.74 23.32
N SER A 663 -23.27 -21.76 24.66
CA SER A 663 -24.52 -21.60 25.41
C SER A 663 -24.88 -20.14 25.74
N GLY A 664 -24.05 -19.16 25.39
CA GLY A 664 -24.25 -17.74 25.71
C GLY A 664 -23.74 -17.32 27.08
N VAL A 665 -23.16 -18.25 27.85
CA VAL A 665 -22.52 -17.94 29.13
C VAL A 665 -21.13 -17.35 28.87
N LEU A 666 -20.76 -16.30 29.59
CA LEU A 666 -19.39 -15.76 29.59
C LEU A 666 -18.37 -16.82 30.00
N ASP A 667 -17.32 -16.96 29.19
CA ASP A 667 -16.26 -17.93 29.42
C ASP A 667 -15.28 -17.39 30.48
N THR A 668 -15.46 -17.81 31.73
CA THR A 668 -14.61 -17.38 32.84
C THR A 668 -13.17 -17.88 32.77
N SER A 669 -12.85 -18.79 31.84
CA SER A 669 -11.45 -19.14 31.53
C SER A 669 -10.73 -18.07 30.72
N PHE A 670 -11.47 -17.15 30.09
CA PHE A 670 -10.92 -15.97 29.42
C PHE A 670 -10.59 -14.91 30.47
N THR A 671 -9.41 -15.06 31.09
CA THR A 671 -9.03 -14.27 32.25
C THR A 671 -8.42 -12.92 31.87
N GLY A 672 -7.81 -12.81 30.69
CA GLY A 672 -6.91 -11.70 30.38
C GLY A 672 -5.81 -11.56 31.43
N SER A 673 -5.29 -10.34 31.59
CA SER A 673 -4.28 -10.06 32.61
C SER A 673 -4.79 -10.39 34.03
N VAL A 674 -4.02 -11.18 34.77
CA VAL A 674 -4.33 -11.60 36.16
C VAL A 674 -4.45 -10.44 37.15
N THR A 675 -3.95 -9.25 36.80
CA THR A 675 -4.09 -8.02 37.60
C THR A 675 -5.32 -7.19 37.21
N SER A 676 -6.05 -7.58 36.17
CA SER A 676 -7.24 -6.88 35.69
C SER A 676 -8.43 -7.06 36.65
N PRO A 677 -9.23 -6.01 36.92
CA PRO A 677 -10.49 -6.14 37.66
C PRO A 677 -11.56 -6.96 36.92
N THR A 678 -11.30 -7.33 35.67
CA THR A 678 -12.18 -8.21 34.88
C THR A 678 -11.66 -9.65 34.81
N SER A 679 -10.57 -9.97 35.52
CA SER A 679 -9.99 -11.31 35.51
C SER A 679 -11.00 -12.36 35.94
N GLY A 680 -11.16 -13.39 35.11
CA GLY A 680 -12.09 -14.51 35.32
C GLY A 680 -13.57 -14.18 35.10
N THR A 681 -13.89 -13.04 34.48
CA THR A 681 -15.27 -12.64 34.19
C THR A 681 -15.74 -13.00 32.78
N GLY A 682 -14.82 -13.41 31.89
CA GLY A 682 -15.08 -13.55 30.45
C GLY A 682 -15.08 -12.23 29.68
N LEU A 683 -14.83 -11.10 30.37
CA LEU A 683 -14.52 -9.80 29.80
C LEU A 683 -13.04 -9.48 30.06
N VAL A 684 -12.35 -9.05 29.02
CA VAL A 684 -10.96 -8.60 29.07
C VAL A 684 -10.91 -7.13 28.65
N THR A 685 -10.30 -6.30 29.49
CA THR A 685 -9.91 -4.94 29.15
C THR A 685 -8.39 -4.88 29.06
N LEU A 686 -7.85 -4.15 28.10
CA LEU A 686 -6.40 -3.89 28.07
C LEU A 686 -6.00 -3.08 29.31
N ARG A 687 -5.08 -3.64 30.10
CA ARG A 687 -4.39 -2.97 31.21
C ARG A 687 -2.96 -3.48 31.26
N SER A 688 -2.01 -2.60 31.55
CA SER A 688 -0.61 -3.01 31.71
C SER A 688 -0.48 -4.07 32.81
N SER A 689 -0.05 -5.28 32.44
CA SER A 689 0.38 -6.32 33.38
C SER A 689 1.83 -6.14 33.84
N ILE A 690 2.59 -5.25 33.18
CA ILE A 690 4.06 -5.17 33.27
C ILE A 690 4.51 -4.12 34.29
N THR A 691 3.80 -2.99 34.42
CA THR A 691 4.27 -1.88 35.28
C THR A 691 3.78 -1.98 36.73
N ASN A 692 2.75 -2.80 37.00
CA ASN A 692 2.04 -2.81 38.29
C ASN A 692 1.61 -1.39 38.74
N GLN A 693 1.56 -0.43 37.81
CA GLN A 693 1.13 0.95 38.00
C GLN A 693 -0.35 1.00 37.63
N THR A 694 -1.19 1.40 38.57
CA THR A 694 -2.64 1.51 38.36
C THR A 694 -3.05 2.63 37.38
N ASN A 695 -2.09 3.37 36.84
CA ASN A 695 -2.28 4.67 36.19
C ASN A 695 -1.91 4.69 34.70
N ASP A 696 -1.23 3.65 34.18
CA ASP A 696 -0.83 3.56 32.77
C ASP A 696 -1.91 2.81 31.98
N ASP A 697 -2.72 3.57 31.22
CA ASP A 697 -3.87 3.06 30.47
C ASP A 697 -3.45 2.70 29.03
N PHE A 698 -2.91 1.48 28.87
CA PHE A 698 -2.57 0.90 27.58
C PHE A 698 -3.85 0.75 26.74
N GLY A 699 -3.97 1.53 25.66
CA GLY A 699 -5.21 1.58 24.86
C GLY A 699 -6.24 2.63 25.32
N ARG A 700 -5.89 3.61 26.15
CA ARG A 700 -6.75 4.79 26.37
C ARG A 700 -7.27 5.38 25.05
N ASP A 701 -8.51 5.85 25.03
CA ASP A 701 -9.12 6.53 23.88
C ASP A 701 -9.20 5.65 22.63
N THR A 702 -9.15 4.32 22.81
CA THR A 702 -9.12 3.35 21.71
C THR A 702 -10.46 2.66 21.54
N VAL A 703 -10.89 2.54 20.29
CA VAL A 703 -12.10 1.82 19.87
C VAL A 703 -11.68 0.70 18.94
N LEU A 704 -12.01 -0.54 19.28
CA LEU A 704 -11.84 -1.68 18.38
C LEU A 704 -13.05 -1.77 17.43
N ASN A 705 -12.78 -1.87 16.14
CA ASN A 705 -13.78 -1.98 15.07
C ASN A 705 -13.81 -3.37 14.44
N SER A 706 -12.68 -4.09 14.46
CA SER A 706 -12.54 -5.39 13.79
C SER A 706 -11.82 -6.37 14.68
N VAL A 707 -12.11 -7.66 14.48
CA VAL A 707 -11.37 -8.76 15.09
C VAL A 707 -11.23 -9.90 14.09
N ALA A 708 -10.06 -10.51 14.09
CA ALA A 708 -9.72 -11.66 13.28
C ALA A 708 -9.02 -12.70 14.14
N PHE A 709 -9.02 -13.95 13.67
CA PHE A 709 -8.39 -15.07 14.35
C PHE A 709 -7.29 -15.63 13.45
N GLY A 710 -6.08 -15.74 13.99
CA GLY A 710 -4.93 -16.27 13.29
C GLY A 710 -4.94 -17.80 13.19
N PRO A 711 -4.22 -18.38 12.22
CA PRO A 711 -4.11 -19.83 12.06
C PRO A 711 -3.40 -20.52 13.24
N ASP A 712 -2.64 -19.76 14.03
CA ASP A 712 -1.91 -20.18 15.23
C ASP A 712 -2.72 -20.10 16.53
N GLY A 713 -3.92 -19.49 16.48
CA GLY A 713 -4.80 -19.37 17.63
C GLY A 713 -4.87 -17.98 18.25
N THR A 714 -4.11 -17.02 17.75
CA THR A 714 -4.09 -15.66 18.28
C THR A 714 -5.31 -14.86 17.83
N ILE A 715 -5.84 -14.06 18.73
CA ILE A 715 -6.90 -13.10 18.47
C ILE A 715 -6.25 -11.77 18.11
N VAL A 716 -6.52 -11.24 16.91
CA VAL A 716 -6.03 -9.93 16.48
C VAL A 716 -7.20 -8.97 16.38
N ALA A 717 -7.18 -7.88 17.13
CA ALA A 717 -8.21 -6.85 17.11
C ALA A 717 -7.66 -5.52 16.64
N GLY A 718 -8.36 -4.88 15.70
CA GLY A 718 -7.99 -3.60 15.11
C GLY A 718 -9.03 -2.53 15.32
N GLY A 719 -8.60 -1.28 15.27
CA GLY A 719 -9.40 -0.15 15.68
C GLY A 719 -8.73 1.17 15.36
N TYR A 720 -9.13 2.21 16.08
CA TYR A 720 -8.44 3.49 16.09
C TYR A 720 -8.31 4.01 17.51
N ARG A 721 -7.30 4.85 17.74
CA ARG A 721 -7.08 5.57 18.99
C ARG A 721 -7.20 7.06 18.74
N ILE A 722 -7.92 7.78 19.59
CA ILE A 722 -7.95 9.25 19.55
C ILE A 722 -6.78 9.79 20.37
N ASN A 723 -5.90 10.57 19.76
CA ASN A 723 -4.77 11.18 20.44
C ASN A 723 -5.17 12.50 21.16
N GLY A 724 -4.21 13.12 21.86
CA GLY A 724 -4.45 14.35 22.63
C GLY A 724 -4.82 15.57 21.78
N GLU A 725 -4.53 15.51 20.48
CA GLU A 725 -4.80 16.54 19.47
C GLU A 725 -6.11 16.26 18.72
N THR A 726 -6.87 15.23 19.14
CA THR A 726 -8.14 14.76 18.58
C THR A 726 -8.05 14.03 17.23
N HIS A 727 -6.83 13.72 16.78
CA HIS A 727 -6.59 12.90 15.60
C HIS A 727 -6.70 11.42 15.94
N THR A 728 -6.79 10.59 14.90
CA THR A 728 -7.00 9.15 15.05
C THR A 728 -5.86 8.35 14.44
N ASP A 729 -5.29 7.47 15.25
CA ASP A 729 -4.21 6.56 14.88
C ASP A 729 -4.75 5.14 14.71
N LEU A 730 -4.23 4.38 13.75
CA LEU A 730 -4.52 2.94 13.64
C LEU A 730 -4.01 2.23 14.89
N ALA A 731 -4.89 1.50 15.57
CA ALA A 731 -4.54 0.71 16.74
C ALA A 731 -4.82 -0.78 16.48
N ILE A 732 -3.82 -1.64 16.65
CA ILE A 732 -3.95 -3.09 16.48
C ILE A 732 -3.35 -3.78 17.69
N PHE A 733 -4.04 -4.81 18.19
CA PHE A 733 -3.66 -5.58 19.36
C PHE A 733 -3.75 -7.07 19.07
N ALA A 734 -2.77 -7.83 19.57
CA ALA A 734 -2.75 -9.29 19.53
C ALA A 734 -2.98 -9.84 20.94
N PHE A 735 -3.75 -10.92 21.04
CA PHE A 735 -4.06 -11.60 22.28
C PHE A 735 -3.96 -13.11 22.11
N ASP A 736 -3.47 -13.79 23.13
CA ASP A 736 -3.51 -15.26 23.19
C ASP A 736 -4.94 -15.77 23.44
N ASP A 737 -5.08 -17.09 23.56
CA ASP A 737 -6.36 -17.74 23.85
C ASP A 737 -6.79 -17.59 25.32
N GLU A 738 -6.02 -16.95 26.19
CA GLU A 738 -6.49 -16.48 27.51
C GLU A 738 -6.94 -15.01 27.49
N GLY A 739 -6.71 -14.30 26.40
CA GLY A 739 -7.01 -12.87 26.25
C GLY A 739 -5.93 -11.98 26.89
N ILE A 740 -4.76 -12.54 27.17
CA ILE A 740 -3.59 -11.77 27.58
C ILE A 740 -2.95 -11.23 26.31
N SER A 741 -2.41 -10.00 26.37
CA SER A 741 -1.68 -9.44 25.23
C SER A 741 -0.56 -10.39 24.82
N SER A 742 -0.61 -10.85 23.58
CA SER A 742 0.33 -11.82 23.02
C SER A 742 1.44 -11.09 22.27
N GLY A 743 2.66 -11.63 22.37
CA GLY A 743 3.80 -11.27 21.54
C GLY A 743 4.10 -12.30 20.46
N ASP A 744 3.19 -13.27 20.23
CA ASP A 744 3.29 -14.28 19.16
C ASP A 744 3.23 -13.62 17.78
N TYR A 745 2.51 -12.50 17.70
CA TYR A 745 2.66 -11.54 16.62
C TYR A 745 3.56 -10.43 17.14
N ASN A 746 4.32 -9.86 16.22
CA ASN A 746 5.48 -9.02 16.46
C ASN A 746 5.26 -7.68 17.18
N PHE A 747 4.12 -7.52 17.83
CA PHE A 747 3.65 -6.34 18.53
C PHE A 747 2.83 -6.74 19.77
N VAL A 748 3.12 -6.15 20.92
CA VAL A 748 2.25 -6.25 22.11
C VAL A 748 1.24 -5.10 22.05
N GLY A 749 0.45 -5.09 20.99
CA GLY A 749 -0.31 -3.90 20.59
C GLY A 749 0.59 -2.78 20.04
N PHE A 750 0.19 -2.20 18.92
CA PHE A 750 0.88 -1.04 18.36
C PHE A 750 -0.13 -0.03 17.85
N ALA A 751 0.22 1.24 18.02
CA ALA A 751 -0.42 2.36 17.36
C ALA A 751 0.53 2.82 16.24
N ILE A 752 0.07 2.83 14.99
CA ILE A 752 0.84 3.48 13.93
C ILE A 752 0.55 4.97 14.04
N HIS A 753 1.53 5.71 14.53
CA HIS A 753 1.71 7.13 14.23
C HIS A 753 2.66 7.16 13.04
N ASP A 754 2.26 7.66 11.88
CA ASP A 754 3.08 7.55 10.66
C ASP A 754 4.36 8.40 10.65
N GLY A 755 4.71 9.04 11.77
CA GLY A 755 5.90 9.89 11.92
C GLY A 755 6.01 11.00 10.86
N SER A 756 4.96 11.29 10.09
CA SER A 756 4.95 12.36 9.10
C SER A 756 4.62 13.68 9.80
N VAL A 757 5.06 14.79 9.19
CA VAL A 757 4.62 16.14 9.58
C VAL A 757 3.16 16.43 9.19
N SER A 758 2.47 15.47 8.59
CA SER A 758 1.05 15.50 8.22
C SER A 758 0.29 14.43 9.02
N ASP A 759 -0.03 14.78 10.25
CA ASP A 759 -1.04 14.16 11.12
C ASP A 759 -2.30 13.74 10.33
N ASP A 760 -2.86 12.55 10.60
CA ASP A 760 -4.19 12.02 10.17
C ASP A 760 -4.22 10.74 9.26
N SER A 761 -3.32 9.75 9.39
CA SER A 761 -3.29 8.60 8.44
C SER A 761 -4.30 7.46 8.62
N PHE A 762 -5.18 7.45 9.64
CA PHE A 762 -6.28 6.46 9.74
C PHE A 762 -7.51 7.04 10.44
N GLU A 763 -8.38 7.71 9.69
CA GLU A 763 -9.54 8.38 10.28
C GLU A 763 -10.63 7.40 10.74
N ARG A 764 -11.09 6.47 9.88
CA ARG A 764 -12.16 5.48 10.21
C ARG A 764 -12.15 4.27 9.26
N GLY A 765 -12.67 3.12 9.75
CA GLY A 765 -12.91 1.93 8.92
C GLY A 765 -11.83 0.85 8.98
N SER A 766 -11.07 0.77 10.09
CA SER A 766 -10.03 -0.25 10.25
C SER A 766 -10.61 -1.67 10.28
N VAL A 767 -10.54 -2.35 9.13
CA VAL A 767 -10.78 -3.78 9.00
C VAL A 767 -9.45 -4.48 9.24
N VAL A 768 -9.45 -5.45 10.15
CA VAL A 768 -8.30 -6.34 10.33
C VAL A 768 -8.65 -7.74 9.87
N LYS A 769 -7.76 -8.35 9.09
CA LYS A 769 -7.82 -9.74 8.65
C LYS A 769 -6.48 -10.40 8.92
N VAL A 770 -6.50 -11.66 9.34
CA VAL A 770 -5.31 -12.50 9.36
C VAL A 770 -5.45 -13.49 8.21
N LEU A 771 -4.50 -13.46 7.27
CA LEU A 771 -4.51 -14.34 6.11
C LEU A 771 -4.12 -15.76 6.49
N SER A 772 -4.37 -16.70 5.59
CA SER A 772 -3.95 -18.09 5.72
C SER A 772 -2.44 -18.27 5.93
N SER A 773 -1.63 -17.31 5.46
CA SER A 773 -0.18 -17.26 5.68
C SER A 773 0.22 -16.82 7.10
N GLY A 774 -0.70 -16.30 7.90
CA GLY A 774 -0.43 -15.60 9.16
C GLY A 774 -0.12 -14.12 8.98
N ALA A 775 -0.04 -13.60 7.75
CA ALA A 775 0.11 -12.17 7.51
C ALA A 775 -1.12 -11.41 8.02
N ILE A 776 -0.90 -10.33 8.77
CA ILE A 776 -2.01 -9.48 9.23
C ILE A 776 -2.17 -8.33 8.26
N TRP A 777 -3.40 -8.11 7.85
CA TRP A 777 -3.81 -7.00 7.02
C TRP A 777 -4.69 -6.08 7.83
N ALA A 778 -4.37 -4.79 7.80
CA ALA A 778 -5.27 -3.74 8.28
C ALA A 778 -5.52 -2.75 7.16
N LEU A 779 -6.80 -2.53 6.87
CA LEU A 779 -7.23 -1.66 5.78
C LEU A 779 -8.11 -0.55 6.36
N GLY A 780 -7.88 0.66 5.88
CA GLY A 780 -8.65 1.85 6.27
C GLY A 780 -8.35 3.01 5.33
N ALA A 781 -8.72 4.21 5.75
CA ALA A 781 -8.46 5.43 5.00
C ALA A 781 -7.85 6.51 5.90
N GLY A 782 -6.80 7.15 5.40
CA GLY A 782 -6.14 8.31 6.01
C GLY A 782 -6.54 9.61 5.33
N TYR A 783 -6.42 10.71 6.04
CA TYR A 783 -6.82 12.05 5.65
C TYR A 783 -5.59 12.96 5.59
N PRO A 784 -4.78 12.95 4.52
CA PRO A 784 -3.57 13.76 4.48
C PRO A 784 -3.86 15.25 4.76
N THR A 785 -3.18 15.82 5.75
CA THR A 785 -3.14 17.27 5.97
C THR A 785 -2.07 17.89 5.06
N GLU A 786 -2.48 18.83 4.20
CA GLU A 786 -1.54 19.53 3.31
C GLU A 786 -1.07 20.83 3.97
N ARG A 787 0.24 21.10 3.89
CA ARG A 787 0.79 22.41 4.27
C ARG A 787 0.55 23.39 3.12
N ASP A 788 -0.27 24.41 3.36
CA ASP A 788 -0.49 25.51 2.42
C ASP A 788 0.87 26.17 2.07
N PRO A 789 1.30 26.15 0.80
CA PRO A 789 2.61 26.64 0.39
C PRO A 789 2.76 28.17 0.51
N VAL A 790 1.66 28.91 0.66
CA VAL A 790 1.65 30.38 0.77
C VAL A 790 1.57 30.83 2.23
N SER A 791 0.74 30.16 3.04
CA SER A 791 0.54 30.55 4.45
C SER A 791 1.35 29.74 5.47
N GLY A 792 1.90 28.60 5.05
CA GLY A 792 2.60 27.66 5.92
C GLY A 792 1.71 26.94 6.94
N ASN A 793 0.39 27.17 6.89
CA ASN A 793 -0.59 26.53 7.76
C ASN A 793 -0.95 25.14 7.21
N LEU A 794 -1.13 24.18 8.12
CA LEU A 794 -1.72 22.89 7.77
C LEU A 794 -3.21 23.10 7.49
N SER A 795 -3.65 22.69 6.31
CA SER A 795 -5.03 22.70 5.88
C SER A 795 -5.44 21.30 5.41
N ARG A 796 -6.66 20.92 5.77
CA ARG A 796 -7.26 19.61 5.44
C ARG A 796 -7.43 19.47 3.93
N SER A 797 -6.80 18.47 3.30
CA SER A 797 -6.79 18.29 1.83
C SER A 797 -8.18 17.97 1.24
N GLY A 798 -9.11 17.44 2.04
CA GLY A 798 -10.45 17.09 1.54
C GLY A 798 -10.52 15.76 0.79
N VAL A 799 -9.40 15.04 0.67
CA VAL A 799 -9.26 13.79 -0.09
C VAL A 799 -8.70 12.72 0.82
N ASP A 800 -9.37 11.57 0.92
CA ASP A 800 -8.87 10.44 1.71
C ASP A 800 -8.02 9.51 0.84
N VAL A 801 -6.92 9.01 1.39
CA VAL A 801 -6.05 8.00 0.74
C VAL A 801 -6.25 6.67 1.45
N PRO A 802 -6.61 5.58 0.75
CA PRO A 802 -6.65 4.26 1.38
C PRO A 802 -5.26 3.88 1.83
N VAL A 803 -5.19 3.34 3.04
CA VAL A 803 -3.95 2.84 3.61
C VAL A 803 -4.12 1.36 3.89
N VAL A 804 -3.24 0.57 3.28
CA VAL A 804 -3.11 -0.86 3.55
C VAL A 804 -1.85 -1.08 4.38
N TRP A 805 -2.03 -1.78 5.48
CA TRP A 805 -0.96 -2.27 6.32
C TRP A 805 -0.84 -3.79 6.17
N VAL A 806 0.39 -4.27 6.04
CA VAL A 806 0.72 -5.70 5.94
C VAL A 806 1.87 -6.04 6.90
N ASP A 807 1.65 -6.95 7.86
CA ASP A 807 2.74 -7.64 8.55
C ASP A 807 3.20 -8.85 7.74
N ARG A 808 4.48 -8.87 7.38
CA ARG A 808 5.09 -9.87 6.49
C ARG A 808 5.80 -11.00 7.22
N ASP A 809 5.83 -11.06 8.56
CA ASP A 809 6.58 -12.14 9.25
C ASP A 809 5.95 -12.64 10.56
N PRO A 810 5.11 -13.68 10.50
CA PRO A 810 4.47 -14.25 11.68
C PRO A 810 5.38 -15.20 12.50
N LEU A 811 6.65 -15.43 12.14
CA LEU A 811 7.54 -16.40 12.82
C LEU A 811 8.54 -15.75 13.79
N ARG A 812 8.52 -14.43 13.94
CA ARG A 812 9.39 -13.70 14.86
C ARG A 812 8.78 -13.67 16.26
N ALA A 813 9.63 -13.72 17.28
CA ALA A 813 9.25 -13.60 18.68
C ALA A 813 10.03 -12.45 19.32
N PHE A 814 9.33 -11.53 19.98
CA PHE A 814 9.93 -10.39 20.68
C PHE A 814 9.71 -10.45 22.19
N SER A 815 10.59 -9.77 22.93
CA SER A 815 10.30 -9.48 24.34
C SER A 815 9.29 -8.33 24.43
N PRO A 816 8.46 -8.28 25.48
CA PRO A 816 7.39 -7.28 25.60
C PRO A 816 7.92 -5.84 25.50
N ILE A 817 7.17 -4.97 24.83
CA ILE A 817 7.41 -3.52 24.80
C ILE A 817 7.18 -2.94 26.20
N GLY A 818 8.17 -2.22 26.72
CA GLY A 818 8.07 -1.39 27.92
C GLY A 818 9.09 -0.26 27.89
N ASP A 819 8.61 0.98 27.77
CA ASP A 819 8.50 1.93 28.89
C ASP A 819 7.35 2.92 28.62
#